data_AF-A0A4Y0BGK3-F1
#
_entry.id   AF-A0A4Y0BGK3-F1
#
_cell.length_a   1.000
_cell.length_b   1.000
_cell.length_c   1.000
_cell.angle_alpha   90.00
_cell.angle_beta   90.00
_cell.angle_gamma   90.00
#
_symmetry.space_group_name_H-M   'P 1'
#
loop_
_entity.id
_entity.type
_entity.pdbx_description
1 polymer ?
#
loop_
_entity_poly.entity_id
_entity_poly.type
_entity_poly.pdbx_seq_one_letter_code
_entity_poly.pdbx_strand_id
1 'polypeptide(L)'
;MSKRPNSDITPSQSPKAPRTNDEPIAHTSNANPVSDNARNQSERSITATKHHEPVDKNKSLKKQQLISLIEVSKPNCSTHGKLYNTYLAISIILHQFNKSNNYRHETETIKTNKQRIDFIVAVEVGEAGKFDDILFYFSSPKGLFTFCIQAKHKLNAGKTTNRYAFIKKNDLCATSGNFSIPMYFSSYLKINQKLTKGEPDIQNGECIRRYVICNNDDLHKDVKRYFTEIDPAEDDSLQFCEAIGATCYKLHGEIPDLNEQLKKVYKQELNTDSEFDEKKDEFFSKFLLICNSKNQEQLRLKAMNLLPKWCAKAQLEIIINDLVGLLNNSLYSEPRYYVDFERLQKWFLENHLNQNITDLKRLSEEHLEAVLEMHRNMEVKPESLEKLKLFQFLKDCGSGIYKFSSTLDLTVSSRILLQALSLLTYETIFIDSSKYTKQQDMNDALKVLLLYLRDVNHPTIKVVTILGKHDRTSLNEMKELLGKYRQKIIVVRNITGSLLNEDISDRIVVNDLSDKASTDLYTQAERPIFGSTTALSSTVEKSDDFTFLLNVLDPCDQLRKIIDNNLNEMNYKSIKCWYVPRHIIPHEQLELYSEWSVESFEEYSSIDYDSPPCIEKALAANDEECIPPDFQDIGRGKVFIFLNDAGFGKSTYFTSLAYCLSIFDPSLYIIKFIAMEFSTDFKLLKESNVENDTRIVRLLYRYIHLALFVPSINKSDIKKTDTIREEADRCANLLTVSSGKIVLDESKANMLSMEKLIELRLFLDKFNHQKIVLILHGFDETAPWYKDVALKCFARFSHLEGIRSLLVVVVVFVYFMVHFLQ
;
A
#
# COMPACT_ATOMS: atom_id res chain seq x y z
N MET A 1 42.44 -24.61 18.46
CA MET A 1 42.88 -25.42 17.29
C MET A 1 43.07 -24.46 16.11
N SER A 2 44.31 -24.04 15.82
CA SER A 2 45.09 -24.39 14.60
C SER A 2 44.41 -23.87 13.32
N LYS A 3 44.90 -22.92 12.50
CA LYS A 3 46.26 -22.61 12.01
C LYS A 3 46.26 -21.22 11.31
N ARG A 4 47.39 -20.51 11.38
CA ARG A 4 47.91 -19.53 10.37
C ARG A 4 48.83 -20.31 9.38
N PRO A 5 49.30 -19.81 8.20
CA PRO A 5 50.00 -18.49 8.05
C PRO A 5 50.05 -17.77 6.65
N ASN A 6 50.56 -16.51 6.69
CA ASN A 6 51.43 -15.75 5.74
C ASN A 6 50.94 -15.42 4.31
N SER A 7 51.29 -14.32 3.61
CA SER A 7 52.31 -13.22 3.69
C SER A 7 51.95 -12.15 2.61
N ASP A 8 51.92 -10.84 2.90
CA ASP A 8 52.93 -9.77 2.70
C ASP A 8 52.83 -8.94 1.39
N ILE A 9 53.25 -7.65 1.53
CA ILE A 9 53.79 -6.67 0.56
C ILE A 9 52.91 -5.42 0.24
N THR A 10 53.35 -4.28 0.81
CA THR A 10 53.07 -2.84 0.57
C THR A 10 53.92 -2.29 -0.62
N PRO A 11 53.94 -1.00 -1.07
CA PRO A 11 53.57 0.25 -0.35
C PRO A 11 53.01 1.48 -1.13
N SER A 12 52.55 2.45 -0.33
CA SER A 12 52.55 3.93 -0.44
C SER A 12 52.70 4.67 -1.79
N GLN A 13 51.88 5.72 -1.98
CA GLN A 13 52.36 7.09 -2.24
C GLN A 13 51.22 8.14 -2.14
N SER A 14 51.46 9.19 -1.35
CA SER A 14 50.98 10.57 -1.51
C SER A 14 52.25 11.46 -1.62
N PRO A 15 52.24 12.80 -1.82
CA PRO A 15 51.16 13.78 -1.98
C PRO A 15 51.40 14.81 -3.12
N LYS A 16 50.45 15.75 -3.36
CA LYS A 16 50.69 17.20 -3.60
C LYS A 16 49.45 17.95 -4.16
N ALA A 17 48.97 18.93 -3.41
CA ALA A 17 48.48 20.22 -3.90
C ALA A 17 49.65 21.25 -3.73
N PRO A 18 49.52 22.60 -3.93
CA PRO A 18 48.43 23.44 -4.47
C PRO A 18 48.94 24.56 -5.44
N ARG A 19 48.04 25.43 -5.92
CA ARG A 19 48.17 26.89 -6.25
C ARG A 19 46.94 27.28 -7.09
N THR A 20 45.91 28.02 -6.65
CA THR A 20 45.79 29.42 -6.17
C THR A 20 46.52 30.45 -7.04
N ASN A 21 45.73 31.35 -7.64
CA ASN A 21 45.82 32.83 -7.63
C ASN A 21 44.63 33.33 -8.48
N ASP A 22 43.63 33.95 -7.85
CA ASP A 22 43.44 35.41 -7.72
C ASP A 22 42.97 36.03 -9.06
N GLU A 23 41.67 36.29 -9.25
CA GLU A 23 40.97 37.55 -8.87
C GLU A 23 41.34 38.76 -9.78
N PRO A 24 40.53 39.83 -9.87
CA PRO A 24 39.11 39.89 -10.28
C PRO A 24 38.87 41.11 -11.21
N ILE A 25 37.65 41.65 -11.20
CA ILE A 25 37.19 42.98 -11.66
C ILE A 25 36.63 42.99 -13.09
N ALA A 26 35.50 43.62 -13.43
CA ALA A 26 34.25 44.04 -12.80
C ALA A 26 33.54 44.86 -13.90
N HIS A 27 32.20 44.93 -13.85
CA HIS A 27 31.36 45.96 -14.48
C HIS A 27 31.35 45.95 -16.04
N THR A 28 30.24 46.14 -16.76
CA THR A 28 28.97 46.77 -16.44
C THR A 28 27.99 46.48 -17.58
N SER A 29 26.73 46.26 -17.20
CA SER A 29 25.51 46.82 -17.78
C SER A 29 25.30 46.89 -19.32
N ASN A 30 24.14 46.34 -19.67
CA ASN A 30 23.08 46.97 -20.47
C ASN A 30 22.96 46.66 -21.97
N ALA A 31 21.68 46.41 -22.28
CA ALA A 31 20.96 46.73 -23.50
C ALA A 31 21.09 45.78 -24.70
N ASN A 32 20.15 44.81 -24.72
CA ASN A 32 19.30 44.52 -25.89
C ASN A 32 18.82 45.81 -26.61
N PRO A 33 18.24 45.80 -27.83
CA PRO A 33 17.87 44.65 -28.70
C PRO A 33 18.08 44.93 -30.23
N VAL A 34 17.54 44.01 -31.06
CA VAL A 34 16.87 44.25 -32.36
C VAL A 34 17.60 43.84 -33.66
N SER A 35 16.84 43.03 -34.41
CA SER A 35 16.70 42.84 -35.86
C SER A 35 17.74 42.05 -36.67
N ASP A 36 17.23 40.94 -37.23
CA ASP A 36 17.11 40.67 -38.67
C ASP A 36 18.36 40.85 -39.55
N ASN A 37 18.91 39.75 -40.05
CA ASN A 37 18.47 39.15 -41.32
C ASN A 37 19.49 38.11 -41.83
N ALA A 38 18.94 36.95 -42.22
CA ALA A 38 19.22 36.22 -43.46
C ALA A 38 20.61 36.32 -44.12
N ARG A 39 21.36 35.20 -44.15
CA ARG A 39 21.61 34.35 -45.34
C ARG A 39 22.98 33.64 -45.31
N ASN A 40 22.89 32.35 -45.66
CA ASN A 40 23.85 31.53 -46.41
C ASN A 40 25.15 31.11 -45.69
N GLN A 41 25.19 29.86 -45.23
CA GLN A 41 25.63 28.66 -45.99
C GLN A 41 27.16 28.50 -46.00
N SER A 42 27.64 27.59 -45.15
CA SER A 42 28.73 26.69 -45.54
C SER A 42 28.40 25.29 -45.03
N GLU A 43 28.36 24.36 -45.97
CA GLU A 43 27.94 22.98 -45.85
C GLU A 43 28.97 22.09 -45.14
N ARG A 44 28.48 20.90 -44.75
CA ARG A 44 29.14 19.60 -44.50
C ARG A 44 29.69 19.36 -43.10
N SER A 45 29.46 18.21 -42.46
CA SER A 45 28.62 17.04 -42.72
C SER A 45 28.87 16.10 -41.53
N ILE A 46 27.86 15.71 -40.75
CA ILE A 46 27.81 14.37 -40.15
C ILE A 46 26.36 13.87 -40.24
N THR A 47 26.20 12.83 -41.04
CA THR A 47 25.00 12.07 -41.38
C THR A 47 24.29 11.48 -40.16
N ALA A 48 23.03 11.86 -39.93
CA ALA A 48 22.08 11.13 -39.10
C ALA A 48 20.93 10.63 -39.99
N THR A 49 20.84 9.31 -40.08
CA THR A 49 19.86 8.55 -40.86
C THR A 49 18.42 8.84 -40.39
N LYS A 50 17.65 9.60 -41.18
CA LYS A 50 16.20 9.69 -41.07
C LYS A 50 15.54 8.55 -41.83
N HIS A 51 15.14 7.48 -41.15
CA HIS A 51 14.18 6.51 -41.68
C HIS A 51 13.37 5.90 -40.53
N HIS A 52 12.22 6.47 -40.17
CA HIS A 52 11.12 5.72 -39.52
C HIS A 52 9.75 6.44 -39.43
N GLU A 53 9.64 7.74 -39.71
CA GLU A 53 8.36 8.48 -39.50
C GLU A 53 7.20 8.27 -40.51
N PRO A 54 7.35 7.82 -41.78
CA PRO A 54 6.22 7.82 -42.72
C PRO A 54 5.24 6.63 -42.58
N VAL A 55 5.64 5.52 -41.93
CA VAL A 55 4.85 4.27 -41.92
C VAL A 55 3.68 4.31 -40.93
N ASP A 56 3.87 4.88 -39.74
CA ASP A 56 2.84 4.88 -38.69
C ASP A 56 1.70 5.88 -38.98
N LYS A 57 1.99 7.01 -39.63
CA LYS A 57 0.95 7.96 -40.09
C LYS A 57 0.01 7.33 -41.12
N ASN A 58 0.54 6.52 -42.04
CA ASN A 58 -0.26 5.83 -43.05
C ASN A 58 -1.16 4.74 -42.46
N LYS A 59 -0.68 4.00 -41.45
CA LYS A 59 -1.52 3.02 -40.73
C LYS A 59 -2.70 3.68 -40.01
N SER A 60 -2.45 4.81 -39.35
CA SER A 60 -3.48 5.58 -38.65
C SER A 60 -4.55 6.12 -39.61
N LEU A 61 -4.14 6.70 -40.74
CA LEU A 61 -5.07 7.22 -41.76
C LEU A 61 -5.97 6.13 -42.34
N LYS A 62 -5.41 4.97 -42.71
CA LYS A 62 -6.18 3.83 -43.26
C LYS A 62 -7.17 3.26 -42.23
N LYS A 63 -6.76 3.17 -40.96
CA LYS A 63 -7.66 2.79 -39.86
C LYS A 63 -8.83 3.76 -39.76
N GLN A 64 -8.58 5.07 -39.79
CA GLN A 64 -9.64 6.10 -39.73
C GLN A 64 -10.61 6.04 -40.92
N GLN A 65 -10.11 5.82 -42.15
CA GLN A 65 -10.96 5.64 -43.31
C GLN A 65 -11.91 4.44 -43.14
N LEU A 66 -11.40 3.31 -42.65
CA LEU A 66 -12.21 2.12 -42.38
C LEU A 66 -13.27 2.38 -41.30
N ILE A 67 -12.90 3.11 -40.24
CA ILE A 67 -13.82 3.50 -39.17
C ILE A 67 -14.96 4.35 -39.74
N SER A 68 -14.63 5.37 -40.53
CA SER A 68 -15.64 6.24 -41.14
C SER A 68 -16.60 5.48 -42.05
N LEU A 69 -16.11 4.46 -42.76
CA LEU A 69 -16.94 3.57 -43.57
C LEU A 69 -17.92 2.76 -42.71
N ILE A 70 -17.46 2.22 -41.59
CA ILE A 70 -18.30 1.43 -40.67
C ILE A 70 -19.38 2.33 -40.04
N GLU A 71 -19.03 3.53 -39.61
CA GLU A 71 -19.95 4.45 -38.93
C GLU A 71 -21.12 4.89 -39.81
N VAL A 72 -20.88 5.06 -41.13
CA VAL A 72 -21.93 5.45 -42.10
C VAL A 72 -22.68 4.26 -42.71
N SER A 73 -22.24 3.03 -42.40
CA SER A 73 -22.78 1.81 -43.02
C SER A 73 -24.20 1.50 -42.59
N LYS A 74 -25.03 1.01 -43.54
CA LYS A 74 -26.36 0.47 -43.22
C LYS A 74 -26.31 -1.07 -43.09
N PRO A 75 -26.91 -1.67 -42.05
CA PRO A 75 -26.92 -3.13 -41.89
C PRO A 75 -27.85 -3.79 -42.92
N ASN A 76 -27.35 -4.80 -43.62
CA ASN A 76 -28.11 -5.60 -44.61
C ASN A 76 -28.64 -6.90 -43.97
N CYS A 77 -29.51 -6.78 -42.97
CA CYS A 77 -29.85 -7.92 -42.13
C CYS A 77 -30.76 -8.96 -42.83
N SER A 78 -30.25 -10.16 -43.08
CA SER A 78 -31.08 -11.35 -43.38
C SER A 78 -31.20 -12.26 -42.14
N THR A 79 -32.36 -12.87 -41.90
CA THR A 79 -32.69 -13.62 -40.65
C THR A 79 -32.08 -15.02 -40.55
N HIS A 80 -31.51 -15.58 -41.63
CA HIS A 80 -30.91 -16.91 -41.62
C HIS A 80 -29.38 -16.85 -41.55
N GLY A 81 -28.77 -17.54 -40.58
CA GLY A 81 -27.31 -17.66 -40.43
C GLY A 81 -26.65 -16.70 -39.44
N LYS A 82 -27.39 -15.75 -38.84
CA LYS A 82 -26.86 -14.70 -37.94
C LYS A 82 -25.92 -15.23 -36.85
N LEU A 83 -26.31 -16.29 -36.13
CA LEU A 83 -25.51 -16.82 -35.02
C LEU A 83 -24.17 -17.42 -35.46
N TYR A 84 -24.12 -18.08 -36.62
CA TYR A 84 -22.85 -18.59 -37.15
C TYR A 84 -21.90 -17.43 -37.45
N ASN A 85 -22.39 -16.38 -38.12
CA ASN A 85 -21.62 -15.17 -38.43
C ASN A 85 -21.11 -14.51 -37.14
N THR A 86 -21.96 -14.40 -36.12
CA THR A 86 -21.57 -13.83 -34.82
C THR A 86 -20.49 -14.65 -34.12
N TYR A 87 -20.64 -15.98 -34.00
CA TYR A 87 -19.61 -16.80 -33.35
C TYR A 87 -18.30 -16.84 -34.14
N LEU A 88 -18.38 -16.76 -35.48
CA LEU A 88 -17.20 -16.60 -36.33
C LEU A 88 -16.48 -15.28 -36.01
N ALA A 89 -17.20 -14.17 -35.96
CA ALA A 89 -16.65 -12.86 -35.60
C ALA A 89 -16.05 -12.85 -34.18
N ILE A 90 -16.74 -13.41 -33.17
CA ILE A 90 -16.24 -13.53 -31.80
C ILE A 90 -14.94 -14.35 -31.76
N SER A 91 -14.88 -15.45 -32.51
CA SER A 91 -13.67 -16.28 -32.57
C SER A 91 -12.48 -15.52 -33.14
N ILE A 92 -12.69 -14.70 -34.18
CA ILE A 92 -11.68 -13.81 -34.75
C ILE A 92 -11.25 -12.77 -33.70
N ILE A 93 -12.20 -12.08 -33.06
CA ILE A 93 -11.93 -11.06 -32.04
C ILE A 93 -11.10 -11.63 -30.88
N LEU A 94 -11.51 -12.76 -30.29
CA LEU A 94 -10.82 -13.36 -29.15
C LEU A 94 -9.44 -13.89 -29.54
N HIS A 95 -9.30 -14.47 -30.74
CA HIS A 95 -7.99 -14.88 -31.25
C HIS A 95 -7.05 -13.67 -31.38
N GLN A 96 -7.51 -12.57 -31.97
CA GLN A 96 -6.68 -11.37 -32.13
C GLN A 96 -6.39 -10.66 -30.80
N PHE A 97 -7.31 -10.69 -29.85
CA PHE A 97 -7.09 -10.19 -28.50
C PHE A 97 -5.95 -10.94 -27.80
N ASN A 98 -6.00 -12.28 -27.80
CA ASN A 98 -4.95 -13.10 -27.21
C ASN A 98 -3.60 -12.93 -27.91
N LYS A 99 -3.60 -12.85 -29.24
CA LYS A 99 -2.39 -12.62 -30.04
C LYS A 99 -1.78 -11.25 -29.74
N SER A 100 -2.60 -10.20 -29.64
CA SER A 100 -2.17 -8.84 -29.31
C SER A 100 -1.56 -8.77 -27.90
N ASN A 101 -2.16 -9.45 -26.92
CA ASN A 101 -1.60 -9.56 -25.56
C ASN A 101 -0.24 -10.26 -25.55
N ASN A 102 -0.13 -11.41 -26.22
CA ASN A 102 1.14 -12.15 -26.29
C ASN A 102 2.26 -11.33 -26.95
N TYR A 103 1.97 -10.61 -28.03
CA TYR A 103 2.98 -9.80 -28.75
C TYR A 103 3.49 -8.60 -27.93
N ARG A 104 2.62 -7.96 -27.13
CA ARG A 104 3.03 -6.90 -26.20
C ARG A 104 4.08 -7.40 -25.19
N HIS A 105 4.02 -8.67 -24.79
CA HIS A 105 4.98 -9.24 -23.84
C HIS A 105 6.37 -9.42 -24.41
N GLU A 106 6.49 -9.89 -25.65
CA GLU A 106 7.78 -10.16 -26.28
C GLU A 106 8.55 -8.87 -26.60
N THR A 107 7.83 -7.80 -26.95
CA THR A 107 8.42 -6.55 -27.47
C THR A 107 8.82 -5.54 -26.40
N GLU A 108 8.17 -5.49 -25.23
CA GLU A 108 8.61 -4.62 -24.12
C GLU A 108 10.00 -4.99 -23.56
N THR A 109 10.53 -6.17 -23.89
CA THR A 109 11.90 -6.61 -23.57
C THR A 109 12.97 -5.91 -24.42
N ILE A 110 12.56 -5.21 -25.49
CA ILE A 110 13.44 -4.54 -26.44
C ILE A 110 12.98 -3.08 -26.53
N LYS A 111 13.81 -2.11 -26.11
CA LYS A 111 13.52 -0.65 -26.11
C LYS A 111 13.40 -0.04 -27.52
N THR A 112 12.70 -0.68 -28.42
CA THR A 112 12.41 -0.17 -29.77
C THR A 112 10.90 -0.06 -29.92
N ASN A 113 10.42 1.09 -30.41
CA ASN A 113 9.04 1.37 -30.83
C ASN A 113 8.58 0.43 -31.98
N LYS A 114 8.70 -0.89 -31.81
CA LYS A 114 8.27 -1.86 -32.81
C LYS A 114 6.74 -1.92 -32.80
N GLN A 115 6.20 -1.87 -34.00
CA GLN A 115 4.78 -1.76 -34.32
C GLN A 115 3.92 -2.75 -33.54
N ARG A 116 2.88 -2.21 -32.89
CA ARG A 116 1.88 -2.99 -32.17
C ARG A 116 0.96 -3.74 -33.15
N ILE A 117 0.53 -4.93 -32.76
CA ILE A 117 -0.61 -5.60 -33.40
C ILE A 117 -1.87 -4.79 -33.04
N ASP A 118 -2.70 -4.53 -34.05
CA ASP A 118 -3.97 -3.80 -33.90
C ASP A 118 -5.03 -4.46 -34.80
N PHE A 119 -6.29 -4.40 -34.38
CA PHE A 119 -7.39 -5.00 -35.14
C PHE A 119 -8.70 -4.23 -34.99
N ILE A 120 -9.56 -4.39 -36.00
CA ILE A 120 -10.95 -3.93 -36.00
C ILE A 120 -11.82 -5.05 -36.54
N VAL A 121 -12.93 -5.35 -35.89
CA VAL A 121 -13.96 -6.25 -36.40
C VAL A 121 -15.31 -5.54 -36.37
N ALA A 122 -16.00 -5.56 -37.51
CA ALA A 122 -17.38 -5.11 -37.66
C ALA A 122 -18.20 -6.17 -38.40
N VAL A 123 -19.50 -6.21 -38.16
CA VAL A 123 -20.43 -7.18 -38.75
C VAL A 123 -21.52 -6.46 -39.56
N GLU A 124 -22.00 -7.08 -40.64
CA GLU A 124 -23.01 -6.54 -41.57
C GLU A 124 -22.67 -5.13 -42.10
N VAL A 125 -21.51 -4.97 -42.72
CA VAL A 125 -21.04 -3.71 -43.32
C VAL A 125 -21.45 -3.65 -44.80
N GLY A 126 -22.61 -3.06 -45.09
CA GLY A 126 -23.25 -3.11 -46.41
C GLY A 126 -22.41 -2.57 -47.58
N GLU A 127 -21.45 -1.68 -47.30
CA GLU A 127 -20.51 -1.11 -48.27
C GLU A 127 -19.53 -2.16 -48.82
N ALA A 128 -19.36 -3.29 -48.13
CA ALA A 128 -18.60 -4.43 -48.62
C ALA A 128 -19.38 -5.32 -49.61
N GLY A 129 -20.60 -4.91 -50.02
CA GLY A 129 -21.37 -5.56 -51.08
C GLY A 129 -21.77 -6.98 -50.70
N LYS A 130 -21.37 -7.99 -51.49
CA LYS A 130 -21.60 -9.42 -51.21
C LYS A 130 -20.59 -10.02 -50.24
N PHE A 131 -19.82 -9.21 -49.53
CA PHE A 131 -18.86 -9.62 -48.50
C PHE A 131 -19.13 -8.86 -47.19
N ASP A 132 -20.40 -8.59 -46.92
CA ASP A 132 -20.86 -7.68 -45.88
C ASP A 132 -20.96 -8.33 -44.50
N ASP A 133 -20.97 -9.65 -44.38
CA ASP A 133 -21.18 -10.32 -43.10
C ASP A 133 -20.14 -9.93 -42.02
N ILE A 134 -18.84 -9.94 -42.34
CA ILE A 134 -17.76 -9.57 -41.41
C ILE A 134 -16.69 -8.77 -42.14
N LEU A 135 -16.39 -7.58 -41.62
CA LEU A 135 -15.23 -6.78 -41.99
C LEU A 135 -14.17 -6.89 -40.89
N PHE A 136 -13.02 -7.46 -41.23
CA PHE A 136 -11.91 -7.66 -40.30
C PHE A 136 -10.65 -6.96 -40.80
N TYR A 137 -10.15 -5.99 -40.04
CA TYR A 137 -8.89 -5.32 -40.27
C TYR A 137 -7.85 -5.75 -39.26
N PHE A 138 -6.62 -5.91 -39.75
CA PHE A 138 -5.48 -6.40 -38.99
C PHE A 138 -4.21 -5.67 -39.39
N SER A 139 -3.53 -5.08 -38.42
CA SER A 139 -2.19 -4.50 -38.57
C SER A 139 -1.21 -5.36 -37.80
N SER A 140 -0.12 -5.75 -38.45
CA SER A 140 1.03 -6.40 -37.82
C SER A 140 2.34 -5.75 -38.29
N PRO A 141 3.49 -6.14 -37.72
CA PRO A 141 4.79 -5.75 -38.25
C PRO A 141 5.03 -6.23 -39.68
N LYS A 142 4.37 -7.32 -40.11
CA LYS A 142 4.51 -7.88 -41.47
C LYS A 142 3.66 -7.15 -42.52
N GLY A 143 2.65 -6.39 -42.11
CA GLY A 143 1.80 -5.68 -43.07
C GLY A 143 0.45 -5.23 -42.52
N LEU A 144 -0.35 -4.67 -43.40
CA LEU A 144 -1.71 -4.21 -43.14
C LEU A 144 -2.69 -5.01 -44.00
N PHE A 145 -3.74 -5.56 -43.38
CA PHE A 145 -4.68 -6.44 -44.04
C PHE A 145 -6.12 -6.03 -43.75
N THR A 146 -6.98 -6.11 -44.77
CA THR A 146 -8.43 -5.95 -44.63
C THR A 146 -9.11 -7.15 -45.27
N PHE A 147 -9.93 -7.86 -44.51
CA PHE A 147 -10.73 -8.99 -44.96
C PHE A 147 -12.20 -8.58 -45.02
N CYS A 148 -12.79 -8.67 -46.21
CA CYS A 148 -14.24 -8.64 -46.38
C CYS A 148 -14.71 -10.09 -46.50
N ILE A 149 -15.44 -10.58 -45.50
CA ILE A 149 -15.78 -11.99 -45.35
C ILE A 149 -17.28 -12.16 -45.53
N GLN A 150 -17.66 -13.02 -46.47
CA GLN A 150 -18.98 -13.61 -46.55
C GLN A 150 -18.98 -14.95 -45.82
N ALA A 151 -19.77 -15.06 -44.78
CA ALA A 151 -19.96 -16.26 -43.98
C ALA A 151 -21.17 -17.07 -44.50
N LYS A 152 -20.95 -18.35 -44.81
CA LYS A 152 -21.98 -19.27 -45.29
C LYS A 152 -22.06 -20.50 -44.39
N HIS A 153 -23.26 -20.83 -43.94
CA HIS A 153 -23.51 -21.98 -43.10
C HIS A 153 -24.60 -22.87 -43.69
N LYS A 154 -24.31 -24.15 -43.88
CA LYS A 154 -25.34 -25.17 -44.08
C LYS A 154 -25.63 -25.88 -42.76
N LEU A 155 -26.89 -25.80 -42.33
CA LEU A 155 -27.42 -26.66 -41.27
C LEU A 155 -27.43 -28.08 -41.82
N ASN A 156 -26.66 -28.99 -41.22
CA ASN A 156 -26.86 -30.43 -41.43
C ASN A 156 -28.20 -30.80 -40.76
N ALA A 157 -29.30 -30.47 -41.43
CA ALA A 157 -30.63 -30.83 -40.98
C ALA A 157 -30.71 -32.35 -40.92
N GLY A 158 -30.94 -32.89 -39.73
CA GLY A 158 -31.12 -34.31 -39.52
C GLY A 158 -32.20 -34.85 -40.45
N LYS A 159 -31.77 -35.55 -41.50
CA LYS A 159 -32.52 -36.56 -42.26
C LYS A 159 -31.56 -37.24 -43.23
N THR A 160 -31.20 -38.47 -42.85
CA THR A 160 -30.83 -39.61 -43.70
C THR A 160 -29.70 -39.45 -44.73
N THR A 161 -28.69 -40.30 -44.52
CA THR A 161 -27.65 -40.81 -45.45
C THR A 161 -26.52 -39.86 -45.87
N ASN A 162 -25.34 -40.14 -45.31
CA ASN A 162 -24.00 -39.96 -45.88
C ASN A 162 -23.92 -39.06 -47.12
N ARG A 163 -23.61 -37.78 -46.92
CA ARG A 163 -22.79 -36.97 -47.83
C ARG A 163 -22.33 -35.75 -47.05
N TYR A 164 -21.03 -35.67 -46.77
CA TYR A 164 -20.38 -34.37 -46.61
C TYR A 164 -20.84 -33.50 -47.79
N ALA A 165 -21.48 -32.37 -47.50
CA ALA A 165 -21.87 -31.44 -48.54
C ALA A 165 -20.57 -30.80 -49.05
N PHE A 166 -20.15 -31.20 -50.24
CA PHE A 166 -18.97 -30.65 -50.89
C PHE A 166 -19.37 -29.51 -51.81
N ILE A 167 -18.55 -28.45 -51.87
CA ILE A 167 -18.65 -27.43 -52.90
C ILE A 167 -18.20 -28.05 -54.23
N LYS A 168 -19.09 -28.06 -55.22
CA LYS A 168 -18.85 -28.64 -56.54
C LYS A 168 -18.50 -27.56 -57.55
N LYS A 169 -17.94 -28.00 -58.69
CA LYS A 169 -17.61 -27.12 -59.83
C LYS A 169 -18.80 -26.26 -60.26
N ASN A 170 -19.99 -26.87 -60.36
CA ASN A 170 -21.21 -26.17 -60.76
C ASN A 170 -21.61 -25.06 -59.76
N ASP A 171 -21.32 -25.23 -58.47
CA ASP A 171 -21.62 -24.20 -57.46
C ASP A 171 -20.73 -22.97 -57.63
N LEU A 172 -19.46 -23.18 -58.02
CA LEU A 172 -18.49 -22.12 -58.29
C LEU A 172 -18.77 -21.38 -59.61
N CYS A 173 -19.16 -22.11 -60.66
CA CYS A 173 -19.42 -21.56 -61.99
C CYS A 173 -20.84 -21.00 -62.19
N ALA A 174 -21.76 -21.21 -61.25
CA ALA A 174 -23.12 -20.69 -61.35
C ALA A 174 -23.13 -19.15 -61.44
N THR A 175 -24.13 -18.58 -62.12
CA THR A 175 -24.32 -17.11 -62.20
C THR A 175 -24.85 -16.51 -60.90
N SER A 176 -25.45 -17.33 -60.04
CA SER A 176 -25.96 -16.96 -58.73
C SER A 176 -25.89 -18.15 -57.79
N GLY A 177 -25.73 -17.91 -56.49
CA GLY A 177 -25.70 -18.96 -55.46
C GLY A 177 -24.67 -18.66 -54.38
N ASN A 178 -24.70 -19.45 -53.30
CA ASN A 178 -23.86 -19.20 -52.11
C ASN A 178 -22.36 -19.23 -52.37
N PHE A 179 -21.91 -19.97 -53.39
CA PHE A 179 -20.50 -20.13 -53.76
C PHE A 179 -20.18 -19.64 -55.18
N SER A 180 -21.11 -18.92 -55.82
CA SER A 180 -20.98 -18.43 -57.20
C SER A 180 -19.87 -17.38 -57.31
N ILE A 181 -18.70 -17.78 -57.84
CA ILE A 181 -17.58 -16.88 -58.06
C ILE A 181 -17.98 -15.69 -58.97
N PRO A 182 -18.76 -15.87 -60.06
CA PRO A 182 -19.24 -14.75 -60.88
C PRO A 182 -20.03 -13.69 -60.10
N MET A 183 -20.89 -14.09 -59.15
CA MET A 183 -21.63 -13.15 -58.31
C MET A 183 -20.69 -12.32 -57.41
N TYR A 184 -19.71 -12.98 -56.80
CA TYR A 184 -18.71 -12.30 -55.96
C TYR A 184 -17.75 -11.42 -56.78
N PHE A 185 -17.44 -11.82 -58.01
CA PHE A 185 -16.66 -11.00 -58.95
C PHE A 185 -17.42 -9.73 -59.36
N SER A 186 -18.72 -9.83 -59.69
CA SER A 186 -19.58 -8.64 -59.91
C SER A 186 -19.53 -7.69 -58.72
N SER A 187 -19.68 -8.24 -57.50
CA SER A 187 -19.61 -7.43 -56.28
C SER A 187 -18.24 -6.77 -56.11
N TYR A 188 -17.16 -7.51 -56.34
CA TYR A 188 -15.79 -7.01 -56.28
C TYR A 188 -15.59 -5.81 -57.22
N LEU A 189 -16.03 -5.91 -58.49
CA LEU A 189 -15.92 -4.82 -59.46
C LEU A 189 -16.64 -3.54 -58.97
N LYS A 190 -17.80 -3.68 -58.32
CA LYS A 190 -18.59 -2.56 -57.77
C LYS A 190 -17.97 -1.91 -56.54
N ILE A 191 -17.42 -2.72 -55.63
CA ILE A 191 -16.98 -2.24 -54.31
C ILE A 191 -15.51 -1.88 -54.28
N ASN A 192 -14.64 -2.60 -55.01
CA ASN A 192 -13.20 -2.37 -54.95
C ASN A 192 -12.89 -0.93 -55.37
N GLN A 193 -13.47 -0.44 -56.46
CA GLN A 193 -13.32 0.96 -56.91
C GLN A 193 -13.85 2.01 -55.91
N LYS A 194 -14.90 1.69 -55.14
CA LYS A 194 -15.44 2.60 -54.12
C LYS A 194 -14.56 2.64 -52.88
N LEU A 195 -14.01 1.48 -52.50
CA LEU A 195 -13.19 1.29 -51.32
C LEU A 195 -11.71 1.63 -51.55
N THR A 196 -11.27 1.82 -52.81
CA THR A 196 -9.92 2.31 -53.18
C THR A 196 -9.93 3.78 -53.65
N LYS A 197 -11.11 4.41 -53.76
CA LYS A 197 -11.23 5.82 -54.18
C LYS A 197 -10.54 6.75 -53.19
N GLY A 198 -9.43 7.36 -53.61
CA GLY A 198 -8.63 8.28 -52.78
C GLY A 198 -7.41 7.64 -52.12
N GLU A 199 -7.08 6.37 -52.41
CA GLU A 199 -5.81 5.75 -52.03
C GLU A 199 -4.73 6.16 -53.06
N PRO A 200 -3.70 6.97 -52.71
CA PRO A 200 -2.60 7.22 -53.62
C PRO A 200 -1.77 5.94 -53.83
N ASP A 201 -1.37 5.68 -55.08
CA ASP A 201 -0.37 4.68 -55.45
C ASP A 201 0.96 5.01 -54.74
N ILE A 202 1.17 4.46 -53.55
CA ILE A 202 2.44 4.58 -52.83
C ILE A 202 3.06 3.19 -52.70
N GLN A 203 4.07 2.97 -53.54
CA GLN A 203 5.03 1.88 -53.44
C GLN A 203 5.64 1.90 -52.02
N ASN A 204 5.49 0.79 -51.28
CA ASN A 204 6.11 0.45 -49.96
C ASN A 204 5.21 0.46 -48.70
N GLY A 205 3.87 0.45 -48.80
CA GLY A 205 2.98 0.33 -47.63
C GLY A 205 1.56 -0.15 -47.94
N GLU A 206 1.43 -1.06 -48.91
CA GLU A 206 0.14 -1.48 -49.47
C GLU A 206 -0.74 -2.17 -48.42
N CYS A 207 -2.01 -1.76 -48.34
CA CYS A 207 -2.99 -2.48 -47.52
C CYS A 207 -3.49 -3.65 -48.36
N ILE A 208 -3.23 -4.87 -47.92
CA ILE A 208 -3.65 -6.06 -48.66
C ILE A 208 -5.11 -6.33 -48.33
N ARG A 209 -6.00 -5.99 -49.27
CA ARG A 209 -7.42 -6.30 -49.18
C ARG A 209 -7.70 -7.70 -49.72
N ARG A 210 -8.44 -8.50 -48.96
CA ARG A 210 -8.82 -9.88 -49.27
C ARG A 210 -10.32 -10.05 -49.23
N TYR A 211 -10.84 -10.76 -50.22
CA TYR A 211 -12.26 -11.06 -50.38
C TYR A 211 -12.48 -12.53 -50.10
N VAL A 212 -13.25 -12.84 -49.06
CA VAL A 212 -13.26 -14.18 -48.48
C VAL A 212 -14.66 -14.75 -48.48
N ILE A 213 -14.79 -16.00 -48.93
CA ILE A 213 -15.96 -16.81 -48.59
C ILE A 213 -15.54 -17.78 -47.49
N CYS A 214 -16.13 -17.66 -46.31
CA CYS A 214 -15.89 -18.56 -45.19
C CYS A 214 -17.10 -19.48 -44.99
N ASN A 215 -16.87 -20.78 -44.96
CA ASN A 215 -17.95 -21.76 -44.89
C ASN A 215 -17.56 -23.05 -44.17
N ASN A 216 -18.57 -23.84 -43.80
CA ASN A 216 -18.41 -25.11 -43.10
C ASN A 216 -18.42 -26.36 -44.01
N ASP A 217 -18.61 -26.20 -45.31
CA ASP A 217 -18.50 -27.27 -46.30
C ASP A 217 -17.03 -27.49 -46.71
N ASP A 218 -16.72 -28.67 -47.23
CA ASP A 218 -15.39 -28.97 -47.81
C ASP A 218 -15.41 -28.82 -49.33
N LEU A 219 -14.23 -28.73 -49.95
CA LEU A 219 -14.11 -28.77 -51.41
C LEU A 219 -14.29 -30.21 -51.93
N HIS A 220 -15.06 -30.38 -53.00
CA HIS A 220 -15.08 -31.67 -53.70
C HIS A 220 -13.68 -31.94 -54.28
N LYS A 221 -13.24 -33.21 -54.29
CA LYS A 221 -11.91 -33.60 -54.80
C LYS A 221 -11.63 -33.07 -56.22
N ASP A 222 -12.64 -33.10 -57.09
CA ASP A 222 -12.55 -32.63 -58.48
C ASP A 222 -12.34 -31.12 -58.63
N VAL A 223 -12.67 -30.37 -57.57
CA VAL A 223 -12.53 -28.91 -57.49
C VAL A 223 -11.23 -28.54 -56.77
N LYS A 224 -10.83 -29.33 -55.76
CA LYS A 224 -9.64 -29.06 -54.94
C LYS A 224 -8.37 -28.87 -55.77
N ARG A 225 -8.24 -29.54 -56.93
CA ARG A 225 -7.12 -29.37 -57.87
C ARG A 225 -6.94 -27.96 -58.46
N TYR A 226 -7.96 -27.11 -58.43
CA TYR A 226 -7.89 -25.73 -58.91
C TYR A 226 -7.48 -24.74 -57.82
N PHE A 227 -7.32 -25.21 -56.59
CA PHE A 227 -6.97 -24.42 -55.44
C PHE A 227 -5.62 -24.85 -54.87
N THR A 228 -4.87 -23.88 -54.37
CA THR A 228 -3.69 -24.11 -53.54
C THR A 228 -4.09 -23.90 -52.09
N GLU A 229 -3.82 -24.90 -51.25
CA GLU A 229 -3.99 -24.78 -49.81
C GLU A 229 -2.92 -23.84 -49.25
N ILE A 230 -3.34 -22.84 -48.47
CA ILE A 230 -2.43 -21.91 -47.81
C ILE A 230 -2.26 -22.38 -46.36
N ASP A 231 -1.02 -22.56 -45.92
CA ASP A 231 -0.73 -22.80 -44.52
C ASP A 231 -0.96 -21.51 -43.71
N PRO A 232 -1.95 -21.46 -42.81
CA PRO A 232 -2.20 -20.31 -41.96
C PRO A 232 -1.01 -19.94 -41.05
N ALA A 233 -0.10 -20.88 -40.76
CA ALA A 233 1.07 -20.64 -39.93
C ALA A 233 2.08 -19.70 -40.60
N GLU A 234 2.17 -19.74 -41.94
CA GLU A 234 3.11 -18.92 -42.72
C GLU A 234 2.59 -17.48 -42.95
N ASP A 235 1.28 -17.27 -42.85
CA ASP A 235 0.63 -15.96 -43.02
C ASP A 235 -0.02 -15.48 -41.72
N ASP A 236 0.62 -14.53 -41.04
CA ASP A 236 0.16 -13.94 -39.78
C ASP A 236 -1.29 -13.43 -39.84
N SER A 237 -1.79 -13.04 -41.02
CA SER A 237 -3.13 -12.51 -41.21
C SER A 237 -4.20 -13.61 -41.31
N LEU A 238 -3.81 -14.86 -41.55
CA LEU A 238 -4.71 -16.02 -41.71
C LEU A 238 -4.72 -16.96 -40.50
N GLN A 239 -3.88 -16.73 -39.48
CA GLN A 239 -3.83 -17.59 -38.27
C GLN A 239 -5.18 -17.76 -37.55
N PHE A 240 -6.13 -16.83 -37.74
CA PHE A 240 -7.48 -17.00 -37.19
C PHE A 240 -8.21 -18.22 -37.79
N CYS A 241 -7.81 -18.71 -38.97
CA CYS A 241 -8.34 -19.93 -39.59
C CYS A 241 -8.18 -21.15 -38.67
N GLU A 242 -7.06 -21.25 -37.94
CA GLU A 242 -6.85 -22.34 -36.97
C GLU A 242 -7.83 -22.26 -35.81
N ALA A 243 -8.12 -21.04 -35.34
CA ALA A 243 -9.05 -20.80 -34.24
C ALA A 243 -10.48 -21.26 -34.56
N ILE A 244 -10.86 -21.15 -35.84
CA ILE A 244 -12.16 -21.59 -36.37
C ILE A 244 -12.10 -23.00 -36.97
N GLY A 245 -10.94 -23.66 -36.91
CA GLY A 245 -10.70 -25.02 -37.41
C GLY A 245 -10.87 -25.18 -38.91
N ALA A 246 -10.58 -24.13 -39.69
CA ALA A 246 -10.80 -24.06 -41.12
C ALA A 246 -9.52 -24.22 -41.93
N THR A 247 -9.69 -24.56 -43.21
CA THR A 247 -8.62 -24.64 -44.21
C THR A 247 -8.77 -23.48 -45.19
N CYS A 248 -7.68 -22.77 -45.48
CA CYS A 248 -7.67 -21.65 -46.41
C CYS A 248 -7.18 -22.09 -47.80
N TYR A 249 -7.89 -21.68 -48.84
CA TYR A 249 -7.59 -22.00 -50.22
C TYR A 249 -7.49 -20.73 -51.07
N LYS A 250 -6.47 -20.68 -51.93
CA LYS A 250 -6.33 -19.67 -52.98
C LYS A 250 -6.65 -20.29 -54.33
N LEU A 251 -7.44 -19.60 -55.14
CA LEU A 251 -7.72 -20.05 -56.50
C LEU A 251 -6.48 -19.81 -57.37
N HIS A 252 -5.94 -20.87 -57.99
CA HIS A 252 -4.73 -20.79 -58.82
C HIS A 252 -4.88 -21.44 -60.20
N GLY A 253 -5.90 -22.27 -60.43
CA GLY A 253 -6.15 -22.92 -61.72
C GLY A 253 -7.35 -22.36 -62.48
N GLU A 254 -7.32 -22.47 -63.81
CA GLU A 254 -8.49 -22.19 -64.65
C GLU A 254 -9.55 -23.28 -64.48
N ILE A 255 -10.64 -22.95 -63.79
CA ILE A 255 -11.82 -23.81 -63.72
C ILE A 255 -12.53 -23.73 -65.08
N PRO A 256 -12.76 -24.85 -65.79
CA PRO A 256 -13.46 -24.81 -67.07
C PRO A 256 -14.86 -24.20 -66.89
N ASP A 257 -15.30 -23.44 -67.89
CA ASP A 257 -16.59 -22.69 -67.91
C ASP A 257 -16.65 -21.46 -66.99
N LEU A 258 -15.76 -21.32 -66.00
CA LEU A 258 -15.76 -20.15 -65.10
C LEU A 258 -15.35 -18.87 -65.85
N ASN A 259 -14.32 -18.94 -66.69
CA ASN A 259 -13.79 -17.78 -67.40
C ASN A 259 -14.84 -17.12 -68.32
N GLU A 260 -15.65 -17.94 -69.01
CA GLU A 260 -16.75 -17.42 -69.83
C GLU A 260 -17.81 -16.69 -69.00
N GLN A 261 -18.14 -17.19 -67.80
CA GLN A 261 -19.09 -16.55 -66.90
C GLN A 261 -18.53 -15.24 -66.32
N LEU A 262 -17.24 -15.22 -65.96
CA LEU A 262 -16.57 -14.00 -65.50
C LEU A 262 -16.52 -12.94 -66.60
N LYS A 263 -16.23 -13.31 -67.85
CA LYS A 263 -16.28 -12.37 -69.00
C LYS A 263 -17.67 -11.78 -69.20
N LYS A 264 -18.72 -12.61 -69.11
CA LYS A 264 -20.12 -12.13 -69.20
C LYS A 264 -20.44 -11.12 -68.10
N VAL A 265 -20.07 -11.41 -66.86
CA VAL A 265 -20.26 -10.49 -65.74
C VAL A 265 -19.46 -9.20 -65.92
N TYR A 266 -18.19 -9.29 -66.31
CA TYR A 266 -17.33 -8.13 -66.53
C TYR A 266 -17.93 -7.17 -67.56
N LYS A 267 -18.37 -7.71 -68.71
CA LYS A 267 -18.99 -6.95 -69.78
C LYS A 267 -20.30 -6.28 -69.35
N GLN A 268 -21.09 -6.96 -68.50
CA GLN A 268 -22.32 -6.41 -67.94
C GLN A 268 -22.07 -5.24 -66.97
N GLU A 269 -20.99 -5.28 -66.20
CA GLU A 269 -20.70 -4.28 -65.17
C GLU A 269 -19.91 -3.07 -65.70
N LEU A 270 -18.99 -3.28 -66.64
CA LEU A 270 -18.05 -2.25 -67.11
C LEU A 270 -18.22 -1.85 -68.57
N ASN A 271 -19.12 -2.50 -69.33
CA ASN A 271 -19.38 -2.22 -70.75
C ASN A 271 -18.13 -2.22 -71.66
N THR A 272 -17.07 -2.92 -71.27
CA THR A 272 -15.82 -3.09 -72.03
C THR A 272 -15.29 -4.51 -71.86
N ASP A 273 -14.47 -4.95 -72.81
CA ASP A 273 -13.67 -6.18 -72.72
C ASP A 273 -12.17 -5.86 -72.46
N SER A 274 -11.78 -4.58 -72.48
CA SER A 274 -10.43 -4.13 -72.10
C SER A 274 -10.19 -4.39 -70.62
N GLU A 275 -8.99 -4.84 -70.27
CA GLU A 275 -8.54 -5.09 -68.88
C GLU A 275 -9.23 -6.28 -68.17
N PHE A 276 -10.05 -7.08 -68.86
CA PHE A 276 -10.72 -8.24 -68.24
C PHE A 276 -9.72 -9.18 -67.56
N ASP A 277 -8.67 -9.61 -68.28
CA ASP A 277 -7.70 -10.56 -67.73
C ASP A 277 -6.95 -9.97 -66.54
N GLU A 278 -6.60 -8.68 -66.58
CA GLU A 278 -5.98 -7.97 -65.46
C GLU A 278 -6.91 -7.94 -64.23
N LYS A 279 -8.18 -7.58 -64.40
CA LYS A 279 -9.14 -7.53 -63.27
C LYS A 279 -9.50 -8.91 -62.74
N LYS A 280 -9.56 -9.91 -63.60
CA LYS A 280 -9.75 -11.32 -63.21
C LYS A 280 -8.57 -11.79 -62.36
N ASP A 281 -7.34 -11.54 -62.81
CA ASP A 281 -6.13 -11.93 -62.09
C ASP A 281 -5.97 -11.14 -60.78
N GLU A 282 -6.29 -9.84 -60.78
CA GLU A 282 -6.34 -9.01 -59.57
C GLU A 282 -7.33 -9.61 -58.55
N PHE A 283 -8.54 -9.96 -58.99
CA PHE A 283 -9.53 -10.60 -58.12
C PHE A 283 -9.05 -11.95 -57.59
N PHE A 284 -8.53 -12.85 -58.44
CA PHE A 284 -8.03 -14.16 -58.01
C PHE A 284 -6.85 -14.05 -57.05
N SER A 285 -6.01 -13.02 -57.18
CA SER A 285 -4.91 -12.76 -56.26
C SER A 285 -5.40 -12.38 -54.85
N LYS A 286 -6.56 -11.72 -54.75
CA LYS A 286 -7.17 -11.20 -53.51
C LYS A 286 -8.27 -12.11 -52.95
N PHE A 287 -8.82 -13.01 -53.76
CA PHE A 287 -9.93 -13.88 -53.41
C PHE A 287 -9.45 -15.13 -52.66
N LEU A 288 -10.07 -15.42 -51.53
CA LEU A 288 -9.80 -16.60 -50.72
C LEU A 288 -11.09 -17.38 -50.44
N LEU A 289 -10.94 -18.70 -50.37
CA LEU A 289 -12.01 -19.60 -49.97
C LEU A 289 -11.58 -20.32 -48.69
N ILE A 290 -12.27 -20.04 -47.59
CA ILE A 290 -12.07 -20.71 -46.30
C ILE A 290 -13.16 -21.77 -46.15
N CYS A 291 -12.75 -23.03 -46.09
CA CYS A 291 -13.64 -24.20 -45.99
C CYS A 291 -13.42 -24.94 -44.67
N ASN A 292 -14.28 -25.91 -44.37
CA ASN A 292 -14.19 -26.74 -43.16
C ASN A 292 -14.20 -25.97 -41.84
N SER A 293 -14.63 -24.70 -41.84
CA SER A 293 -14.84 -24.01 -40.58
C SER A 293 -15.86 -24.76 -39.73
N LYS A 294 -15.66 -24.74 -38.42
CA LYS A 294 -16.56 -25.41 -37.49
C LYS A 294 -18.00 -24.92 -37.65
N ASN A 295 -18.97 -25.79 -37.39
CA ASN A 295 -20.39 -25.40 -37.43
C ASN A 295 -20.72 -24.44 -36.27
N GLN A 296 -21.94 -23.90 -36.24
CA GLN A 296 -22.36 -22.92 -35.23
C GLN A 296 -22.06 -23.35 -33.76
N GLU A 297 -22.42 -24.58 -33.38
CA GLU A 297 -22.23 -25.09 -32.02
C GLU A 297 -20.74 -25.28 -31.67
N GLN A 298 -19.98 -25.82 -32.63
CA GLN A 298 -18.55 -26.03 -32.47
C GLN A 298 -17.77 -24.70 -32.45
N LEU A 299 -18.20 -23.68 -33.20
CA LEU A 299 -17.64 -22.33 -33.12
C LEU A 299 -17.90 -21.69 -31.76
N ARG A 300 -19.10 -21.86 -31.19
CA ARG A 300 -19.39 -21.42 -29.82
C ARG A 300 -18.41 -22.04 -28.82
N LEU A 301 -18.17 -23.35 -28.90
CA LEU A 301 -17.19 -24.04 -28.05
C LEU A 301 -15.75 -23.56 -28.30
N LYS A 302 -15.38 -23.30 -29.56
CA LYS A 302 -14.07 -22.72 -29.90
C LYS A 302 -13.90 -21.32 -29.33
N ALA A 303 -14.90 -20.46 -29.44
CA ALA A 303 -14.91 -19.13 -28.85
C ALA A 303 -14.72 -19.20 -27.32
N MET A 304 -15.41 -20.11 -26.63
CA MET A 304 -15.20 -20.34 -25.19
C MET A 304 -13.76 -20.72 -24.84
N ASN A 305 -13.12 -21.55 -25.66
CA ASN A 305 -11.72 -21.96 -25.47
C ASN A 305 -10.72 -20.83 -25.77
N LEU A 306 -11.14 -19.79 -26.49
CA LEU A 306 -10.35 -18.59 -26.78
C LEU A 306 -10.54 -17.51 -25.71
N LEU A 307 -11.46 -17.67 -24.75
CA LEU A 307 -11.58 -16.71 -23.67
C LEU A 307 -10.30 -16.67 -22.82
N PRO A 308 -9.94 -15.50 -22.27
CA PRO A 308 -8.77 -15.37 -21.42
C PRO A 308 -8.81 -16.36 -20.24
N LYS A 309 -7.64 -16.87 -19.85
CA LYS A 309 -7.51 -17.92 -18.82
C LYS A 309 -8.00 -17.49 -17.43
N TRP A 310 -8.11 -16.18 -17.20
CA TRP A 310 -8.63 -15.61 -15.96
C TRP A 310 -10.16 -15.50 -15.95
N CYS A 311 -10.87 -15.82 -17.03
CA CYS A 311 -12.34 -15.94 -17.00
C CYS A 311 -12.75 -17.21 -16.24
N ALA A 312 -13.76 -17.10 -15.36
CA ALA A 312 -14.22 -18.24 -14.58
C ALA A 312 -14.91 -19.29 -15.47
N LYS A 313 -14.53 -20.58 -15.33
CA LYS A 313 -15.09 -21.68 -16.13
C LYS A 313 -16.62 -21.76 -16.06
N ALA A 314 -17.18 -21.50 -14.88
CA ALA A 314 -18.63 -21.52 -14.66
C ALA A 314 -19.37 -20.38 -15.37
N GLN A 315 -18.67 -19.32 -15.79
CA GLN A 315 -19.25 -18.13 -16.42
C GLN A 315 -19.02 -18.05 -17.93
N LEU A 316 -18.28 -19.00 -18.55
CA LEU A 316 -17.92 -18.92 -19.97
C LEU A 316 -19.14 -18.80 -20.90
N GLU A 317 -20.26 -19.45 -20.56
CA GLU A 317 -21.50 -19.33 -21.34
C GLU A 317 -22.09 -17.93 -21.30
N ILE A 318 -22.14 -17.34 -20.11
CA ILE A 318 -22.67 -15.99 -19.88
C ILE A 318 -21.79 -14.99 -20.65
N ILE A 319 -20.47 -15.11 -20.51
CA ILE A 319 -19.48 -14.27 -21.20
C ILE A 319 -19.68 -14.29 -22.72
N ILE A 320 -19.85 -15.48 -23.31
CA ILE A 320 -20.05 -15.59 -24.75
C ILE A 320 -21.39 -14.98 -25.18
N ASN A 321 -22.46 -15.19 -24.41
CA ASN A 321 -23.76 -14.56 -24.71
C ASN A 321 -23.68 -13.03 -24.61
N ASP A 322 -22.92 -12.49 -23.65
CA ASP A 322 -22.74 -11.05 -23.51
C ASP A 322 -21.88 -10.47 -24.63
N LEU A 323 -20.86 -11.20 -25.13
CA LEU A 323 -20.10 -10.83 -26.32
C LEU A 323 -20.96 -10.85 -27.60
N VAL A 324 -21.90 -11.79 -27.71
CA VAL A 324 -22.94 -11.76 -28.75
C VAL A 324 -23.78 -10.49 -28.61
N GLY A 325 -24.17 -10.12 -27.39
CA GLY A 325 -24.83 -8.85 -27.08
C GLY A 325 -24.01 -7.63 -27.51
N LEU A 326 -22.70 -7.60 -27.21
CA LEU A 326 -21.79 -6.50 -27.57
C LEU A 326 -21.75 -6.27 -29.09
N LEU A 327 -21.64 -7.34 -29.89
CA LEU A 327 -21.65 -7.27 -31.35
C LEU A 327 -23.03 -6.91 -31.92
N ASN A 328 -24.10 -7.44 -31.34
CA ASN A 328 -25.44 -7.07 -31.78
C ASN A 328 -25.74 -5.59 -31.48
N ASN A 329 -25.35 -5.09 -30.31
CA ASN A 329 -25.50 -3.68 -29.97
C ASN A 329 -24.66 -2.78 -30.90
N SER A 330 -23.49 -3.27 -31.35
CA SER A 330 -22.66 -2.55 -32.34
C SER A 330 -23.37 -2.37 -33.68
N LEU A 331 -24.20 -3.33 -34.04
CA LEU A 331 -24.98 -3.32 -35.27
C LEU A 331 -26.03 -2.22 -35.30
N TYR A 332 -26.74 -2.02 -34.17
CA TYR A 332 -27.93 -1.17 -34.08
C TYR A 332 -27.67 0.21 -33.44
N SER A 333 -26.42 0.49 -33.08
CA SER A 333 -26.00 1.80 -32.58
C SER A 333 -25.95 2.88 -33.68
N GLU A 334 -26.22 4.13 -33.32
CA GLU A 334 -26.03 5.31 -34.17
C GLU A 334 -25.08 6.31 -33.48
N PRO A 335 -23.89 6.59 -34.03
CA PRO A 335 -23.27 5.91 -35.18
C PRO A 335 -22.93 4.45 -34.88
N ARG A 336 -22.85 3.62 -35.94
CA ARG A 336 -22.45 2.22 -35.80
C ARG A 336 -21.00 2.14 -35.34
N TYR A 337 -20.71 1.18 -34.47
CA TYR A 337 -19.36 1.01 -33.97
C TYR A 337 -18.80 -0.40 -34.23
N TYR A 338 -17.50 -0.51 -34.06
CA TYR A 338 -16.72 -1.74 -34.24
C TYR A 338 -16.16 -2.24 -32.91
N VAL A 339 -15.63 -3.48 -32.91
CA VAL A 339 -14.89 -4.06 -31.79
C VAL A 339 -13.41 -4.07 -32.15
N ASP A 340 -12.61 -3.34 -31.38
CA ASP A 340 -11.17 -3.37 -31.41
C ASP A 340 -10.59 -3.85 -30.07
N PHE A 341 -9.27 -3.81 -29.96
CA PHE A 341 -8.57 -4.24 -28.76
C PHE A 341 -8.96 -3.42 -27.51
N GLU A 342 -8.98 -2.09 -27.62
CA GLU A 342 -9.27 -1.18 -26.49
C GLU A 342 -10.72 -1.32 -26.01
N ARG A 343 -11.68 -1.43 -26.93
CA ARG A 343 -13.08 -1.66 -26.59
C ARG A 343 -13.28 -2.98 -25.87
N LEU A 344 -12.61 -4.04 -26.32
CA LEU A 344 -12.71 -5.34 -25.66
C LEU A 344 -12.06 -5.30 -24.26
N GLN A 345 -10.94 -4.60 -24.08
CA GLN A 345 -10.36 -4.36 -22.75
C GLN A 345 -11.35 -3.62 -21.84
N LYS A 346 -11.96 -2.54 -22.33
CA LYS A 346 -12.98 -1.77 -21.59
C LYS A 346 -14.16 -2.64 -21.20
N TRP A 347 -14.66 -3.44 -22.14
CA TRP A 347 -15.75 -4.39 -21.88
C TRP A 347 -15.37 -5.39 -20.79
N PHE A 348 -14.15 -5.93 -20.81
CA PHE A 348 -13.66 -6.82 -19.75
C PHE A 348 -13.51 -6.15 -18.38
N LEU A 349 -13.20 -4.84 -18.35
CA LEU A 349 -13.15 -4.07 -17.11
C LEU A 349 -14.55 -3.89 -16.49
N GLU A 350 -15.57 -3.71 -17.32
CA GLU A 350 -16.94 -3.41 -16.90
C GLU A 350 -17.74 -4.64 -16.45
N ASN A 351 -17.39 -5.86 -16.89
CA ASN A 351 -18.28 -7.02 -16.76
C ASN A 351 -17.99 -8.01 -15.60
N HIS A 352 -17.07 -7.74 -14.67
CA HIS A 352 -16.85 -8.58 -13.45
C HIS A 352 -16.80 -10.12 -13.66
N LEU A 353 -16.04 -10.57 -14.67
CA LEU A 353 -16.08 -11.95 -15.21
C LEU A 353 -15.31 -13.03 -14.40
N ASN A 354 -14.95 -12.72 -13.16
CA ASN A 354 -14.35 -13.70 -12.25
C ASN A 354 -14.66 -13.32 -10.80
N GLN A 355 -15.39 -14.19 -10.11
CA GLN A 355 -15.79 -13.98 -8.72
C GLN A 355 -14.59 -13.77 -7.79
N ASN A 356 -13.48 -14.48 -7.97
CA ASN A 356 -12.29 -14.31 -7.13
C ASN A 356 -11.68 -12.91 -7.27
N ILE A 357 -11.71 -12.33 -8.48
CA ILE A 357 -11.22 -10.95 -8.70
C ILE A 357 -12.19 -9.95 -8.05
N THR A 358 -13.49 -10.17 -8.20
CA THR A 358 -14.52 -9.33 -7.57
C THR A 358 -14.43 -9.37 -6.04
N ASP A 359 -14.25 -10.56 -5.46
CA ASP A 359 -14.08 -10.76 -4.02
C ASP A 359 -12.80 -10.07 -3.50
N LEU A 360 -11.69 -10.19 -4.24
CA LEU A 360 -10.45 -9.48 -3.91
C LEU A 360 -10.62 -7.96 -3.93
N LYS A 361 -11.33 -7.40 -4.93
CA LYS A 361 -11.63 -5.97 -4.98
C LYS A 361 -12.45 -5.53 -3.77
N ARG A 362 -13.55 -6.25 -3.46
CA ARG A 362 -14.39 -5.97 -2.29
C ARG A 362 -13.60 -6.03 -0.98
N LEU A 363 -12.83 -7.09 -0.76
CA LEU A 363 -12.02 -7.23 0.47
C LEU A 363 -10.94 -6.15 0.57
N SER A 364 -10.42 -5.69 -0.57
CA SER A 364 -9.46 -4.58 -0.64
C SER A 364 -10.11 -3.24 -0.31
N GLU A 365 -11.34 -3.00 -0.77
CA GLU A 365 -12.14 -1.81 -0.46
C GLU A 365 -12.49 -1.76 1.03
N GLU A 366 -12.94 -2.87 1.61
CA GLU A 366 -13.20 -2.99 3.06
C GLU A 366 -11.96 -2.68 3.90
N HIS A 367 -10.79 -3.16 3.46
CA HIS A 367 -9.51 -2.84 4.12
C HIS A 367 -9.15 -1.36 3.98
N LEU A 368 -9.36 -0.78 2.79
CA LEU A 368 -9.09 0.62 2.52
C LEU A 368 -9.95 1.53 3.42
N GLU A 369 -11.24 1.26 3.53
CA GLU A 369 -12.15 1.99 4.40
C GLU A 369 -11.70 1.92 5.87
N ALA A 370 -11.39 0.72 6.37
CA ALA A 370 -10.91 0.53 7.74
C ALA A 370 -9.60 1.31 8.02
N VAL A 371 -8.65 1.30 7.08
CA VAL A 371 -7.37 2.03 7.20
C VAL A 371 -7.58 3.55 7.23
N LEU A 372 -8.53 4.06 6.45
CA LEU A 372 -8.85 5.50 6.41
C LEU A 372 -9.58 5.98 7.66
N GLU A 373 -10.28 5.09 8.37
CA GLU A 373 -10.95 5.42 9.64
C GLU A 373 -10.01 5.42 10.85
N MET A 374 -9.18 4.39 11.01
CA MET A 374 -8.40 4.19 12.24
C MET A 374 -7.28 5.21 12.46
N HIS A 375 -6.61 5.66 11.39
CA HIS A 375 -5.39 6.47 11.48
C HIS A 375 -5.48 7.81 10.75
N ARG A 376 -6.59 8.54 10.94
CA ARG A 376 -6.84 9.84 10.26
C ARG A 376 -5.75 10.87 10.51
N ASN A 377 -5.13 10.86 11.68
CA ASN A 377 -4.11 11.83 12.09
C ASN A 377 -2.68 11.39 11.71
N MET A 378 -2.51 10.29 10.95
CA MET A 378 -1.22 9.83 10.44
C MET A 378 -1.10 10.11 8.95
N GLU A 379 -0.98 11.39 8.62
CA GLU A 379 -0.73 11.86 7.27
C GLU A 379 0.73 12.30 7.15
N VAL A 380 1.44 11.78 6.16
CA VAL A 380 2.86 12.05 5.90
C VAL A 380 2.97 13.10 4.80
N LYS A 381 3.90 14.04 4.96
CA LYS A 381 4.23 15.07 3.97
C LYS A 381 4.59 14.45 2.62
N PRO A 382 4.05 14.96 1.50
CA PRO A 382 4.42 14.49 0.17
C PRO A 382 5.94 14.47 -0.06
N GLU A 383 6.66 15.49 0.38
CA GLU A 383 8.12 15.59 0.19
C GLU A 383 8.89 14.53 0.99
N SER A 384 8.32 14.03 2.09
CA SER A 384 8.90 12.92 2.86
C SER A 384 8.59 11.58 2.22
N LEU A 385 7.39 11.40 1.68
CA LEU A 385 7.02 10.19 0.92
C LEU A 385 7.92 10.02 -0.32
N GLU A 386 8.21 11.10 -1.04
CA GLU A 386 9.06 11.05 -2.24
C GLU A 386 10.49 10.57 -1.97
N LYS A 387 10.99 10.75 -0.74
CA LYS A 387 12.33 10.32 -0.31
C LYS A 387 12.40 8.83 -0.01
N LEU A 388 11.27 8.16 0.17
CA LEU A 388 11.24 6.73 0.50
C LEU A 388 11.70 5.88 -0.68
N LYS A 389 12.45 4.82 -0.41
CA LYS A 389 12.82 3.81 -1.41
C LYS A 389 11.57 3.16 -2.02
N LEU A 390 10.51 3.01 -1.20
CA LEU A 390 9.18 2.62 -1.64
C LEU A 390 8.68 3.50 -2.80
N PHE A 391 8.76 4.82 -2.67
CA PHE A 391 8.27 5.75 -3.68
C PHE A 391 9.12 5.70 -4.96
N GLN A 392 10.44 5.59 -4.83
CA GLN A 392 11.32 5.40 -5.98
C GLN A 392 10.97 4.12 -6.75
N PHE A 393 10.75 3.02 -6.04
CA PHE A 393 10.25 1.77 -6.64
C PHE A 393 8.90 1.96 -7.33
N LEU A 394 7.98 2.73 -6.75
CA LEU A 394 6.67 3.03 -7.35
C LEU A 394 6.75 3.93 -8.59
N LYS A 395 7.72 4.83 -8.65
CA LYS A 395 7.97 5.73 -9.79
C LYS A 395 8.65 5.04 -10.97
N ASP A 396 9.52 4.06 -10.71
CA ASP A 396 10.26 3.33 -11.75
C ASP A 396 9.32 2.65 -12.76
N CYS A 397 9.57 2.74 -14.07
CA CYS A 397 8.68 2.09 -15.06
C CYS A 397 8.77 0.55 -15.10
N GLY A 398 9.55 -0.08 -14.20
CA GLY A 398 9.80 -1.52 -14.19
C GLY A 398 8.81 -2.33 -13.33
N SER A 399 8.77 -3.63 -13.57
CA SER A 399 8.12 -4.61 -12.70
C SER A 399 9.04 -5.07 -11.57
N GLY A 400 8.50 -5.47 -10.42
CA GLY A 400 9.32 -6.03 -9.34
C GLY A 400 8.56 -6.29 -8.05
N ILE A 401 9.29 -6.80 -7.04
CA ILE A 401 8.83 -6.86 -5.65
C ILE A 401 9.58 -5.85 -4.83
N TYR A 402 8.83 -5.02 -4.12
CA TYR A 402 9.36 -4.26 -3.01
C TYR A 402 8.90 -4.87 -1.70
N LYS A 403 9.84 -5.07 -0.77
CA LYS A 403 9.52 -5.55 0.58
C LYS A 403 9.46 -4.34 1.48
N PHE A 404 8.25 -3.90 1.80
CA PHE A 404 8.06 -2.84 2.77
C PHE A 404 8.04 -3.46 4.17
N SER A 405 9.24 -3.56 4.75
CA SER A 405 9.43 -4.14 6.08
C SER A 405 9.52 -3.02 7.10
N SER A 406 8.59 -3.02 8.06
CA SER A 406 8.42 -1.94 9.02
C SER A 406 8.10 -2.50 10.41
N THR A 407 8.42 -1.76 11.46
CA THR A 407 7.97 -2.01 12.84
C THR A 407 6.56 -1.47 13.09
N LEU A 408 6.00 -0.73 12.13
CA LEU A 408 4.64 -0.21 12.20
C LEU A 408 3.62 -1.34 12.03
N ASP A 409 2.44 -1.13 12.61
CA ASP A 409 1.30 -1.98 12.31
C ASP A 409 0.98 -1.99 10.80
N LEU A 410 0.38 -3.09 10.33
CA LEU A 410 0.05 -3.27 8.92
C LEU A 410 -0.94 -2.20 8.43
N THR A 411 -1.84 -1.71 9.29
CA THR A 411 -2.80 -0.65 8.93
C THR A 411 -2.11 0.68 8.68
N VAL A 412 -1.19 1.10 9.55
CA VAL A 412 -0.39 2.33 9.38
C VAL A 412 0.52 2.22 8.16
N SER A 413 1.17 1.06 7.98
CA SER A 413 1.98 0.76 6.80
C SER A 413 1.15 0.86 5.50
N SER A 414 -0.08 0.34 5.52
CA SER A 414 -1.02 0.47 4.40
C SER A 414 -1.40 1.93 4.15
N ARG A 415 -1.61 2.72 5.21
CA ARG A 415 -1.96 4.15 5.12
C ARG A 415 -0.84 4.97 4.46
N ILE A 416 0.41 4.72 4.82
CA ILE A 416 1.59 5.35 4.20
C ILE A 416 1.67 4.97 2.72
N LEU A 417 1.50 3.67 2.42
CA LEU A 417 1.53 3.18 1.04
C LEU A 417 0.46 3.83 0.17
N LEU A 418 -0.76 3.98 0.69
CA LEU A 418 -1.86 4.62 -0.01
C LEU A 418 -1.57 6.08 -0.32
N GLN A 419 -0.95 6.81 0.60
CA GLN A 419 -0.51 8.19 0.36
C GLN A 419 0.59 8.25 -0.71
N ALA A 420 1.53 7.31 -0.71
CA ALA A 420 2.56 7.25 -1.75
C ALA A 420 1.97 6.93 -3.14
N LEU A 421 0.98 6.04 -3.21
CA LEU A 421 0.29 5.68 -4.45
C LEU A 421 -0.57 6.83 -5.00
N SER A 422 -1.24 7.59 -4.13
CA SER A 422 -2.11 8.70 -4.56
C SER A 422 -1.32 9.82 -5.25
N LEU A 423 -0.07 10.07 -4.84
CA LEU A 423 0.84 11.01 -5.52
C LEU A 423 1.15 10.62 -6.98
N LEU A 424 0.99 9.33 -7.32
CA LEU A 424 1.20 8.80 -8.67
C LEU A 424 -0.12 8.50 -9.41
N THR A 425 -1.28 8.84 -8.83
CA THR A 425 -2.61 8.46 -9.33
C THR A 425 -2.79 6.95 -9.52
N TYR A 426 -2.06 6.16 -8.73
CA TYR A 426 -2.13 4.70 -8.78
C TYR A 426 -3.10 4.17 -7.74
N GLU A 427 -3.80 3.09 -8.11
CA GLU A 427 -4.58 2.28 -7.19
C GLU A 427 -3.87 0.95 -6.93
N THR A 428 -4.25 0.30 -5.83
CA THR A 428 -3.75 -1.02 -5.46
C THR A 428 -4.90 -1.93 -5.05
N ILE A 429 -4.71 -3.24 -5.28
CA ILE A 429 -5.53 -4.28 -4.64
C ILE A 429 -4.73 -4.84 -3.47
N PHE A 430 -5.33 -4.83 -2.28
CA PHE A 430 -4.80 -5.49 -1.09
C PHE A 430 -5.18 -6.96 -1.05
N ILE A 431 -4.20 -7.81 -0.79
CA ILE A 431 -4.37 -9.23 -0.55
C ILE A 431 -3.85 -9.51 0.86
N ASP A 432 -4.77 -9.76 1.79
CA ASP A 432 -4.42 -10.15 3.15
C ASP A 432 -4.12 -11.65 3.20
N SER A 433 -2.85 -11.99 3.41
CA SER A 433 -2.40 -13.38 3.43
C SER A 433 -3.02 -14.18 4.57
N SER A 434 -3.42 -13.52 5.66
CA SER A 434 -4.02 -14.17 6.83
C SER A 434 -5.43 -14.71 6.56
N LYS A 435 -6.11 -14.19 5.53
CA LYS A 435 -7.44 -14.67 5.10
C LYS A 435 -7.41 -16.00 4.35
N TYR A 436 -6.22 -16.51 4.02
CA TYR A 436 -6.05 -17.77 3.30
C TYR A 436 -5.53 -18.86 4.23
N THR A 437 -6.22 -20.00 4.29
CA THR A 437 -5.79 -21.17 5.07
C THR A 437 -4.65 -21.93 4.40
N LYS A 438 -4.57 -21.88 3.06
CA LYS A 438 -3.50 -22.48 2.26
C LYS A 438 -2.84 -21.41 1.40
N GLN A 439 -1.51 -21.39 1.42
CA GLN A 439 -0.69 -20.49 0.62
C GLN A 439 -0.95 -20.64 -0.90
N GLN A 440 -1.20 -21.87 -1.35
CA GLN A 440 -1.47 -22.15 -2.76
C GLN A 440 -2.73 -21.44 -3.27
N ASP A 441 -3.77 -21.35 -2.44
CA ASP A 441 -5.03 -20.70 -2.81
C ASP A 441 -4.82 -19.19 -3.03
N MET A 442 -4.00 -18.56 -2.18
CA MET A 442 -3.58 -17.16 -2.34
C MET A 442 -2.76 -16.97 -3.63
N ASN A 443 -1.80 -17.86 -3.90
CA ASN A 443 -0.96 -17.80 -5.09
C ASN A 443 -1.76 -17.98 -6.38
N ASP A 444 -2.76 -18.88 -6.37
CA ASP A 444 -3.65 -19.08 -7.51
C ASP A 444 -4.53 -17.85 -7.75
N ALA A 445 -5.08 -17.25 -6.69
CA ALA A 445 -5.82 -15.99 -6.77
C ALA A 445 -4.94 -14.84 -7.30
N LEU A 446 -3.71 -14.70 -6.78
CA LEU A 446 -2.73 -13.72 -7.24
C LEU A 446 -2.39 -13.93 -8.72
N LYS A 447 -2.16 -15.16 -9.16
CA LYS A 447 -1.85 -15.49 -10.55
C LYS A 447 -2.99 -15.09 -11.49
N VAL A 448 -4.24 -15.35 -11.11
CA VAL A 448 -5.44 -14.94 -11.87
C VAL A 448 -5.52 -13.41 -11.93
N LEU A 449 -5.30 -12.72 -10.80
CA LEU A 449 -5.34 -11.26 -10.75
C LEU A 449 -4.25 -10.62 -11.63
N LEU A 450 -3.01 -11.09 -11.54
CA LEU A 450 -1.89 -10.57 -12.34
C LEU A 450 -2.11 -10.80 -13.84
N LEU A 451 -2.66 -11.95 -14.23
CA LEU A 451 -3.07 -12.24 -15.61
C LEU A 451 -4.15 -11.26 -16.09
N TYR A 452 -5.17 -11.03 -15.28
CA TYR A 452 -6.24 -10.08 -15.58
C TYR A 452 -5.69 -8.66 -15.75
N LEU A 453 -5.00 -8.11 -14.74
CA LEU A 453 -4.46 -6.74 -14.75
C LEU A 453 -3.54 -6.50 -15.96
N ARG A 454 -2.80 -7.52 -16.37
CA ARG A 454 -1.96 -7.52 -17.56
C ARG A 454 -2.79 -7.48 -18.85
N ASP A 455 -3.75 -8.38 -19.02
CA ASP A 455 -4.52 -8.52 -20.26
C ASP A 455 -5.47 -7.33 -20.49
N VAL A 456 -6.04 -6.77 -19.42
CA VAL A 456 -6.92 -5.59 -19.51
C VAL A 456 -6.16 -4.27 -19.43
N ASN A 457 -4.89 -4.30 -19.03
CA ASN A 457 -4.06 -3.12 -18.78
C ASN A 457 -4.81 -2.07 -17.95
N HIS A 458 -5.20 -2.44 -16.73
CA HIS A 458 -6.08 -1.62 -15.88
C HIS A 458 -5.56 -0.17 -15.78
N PRO A 459 -6.41 0.86 -15.97
CA PRO A 459 -5.94 2.25 -16.07
C PRO A 459 -5.29 2.75 -14.79
N THR A 460 -5.88 2.45 -13.63
CA THR A 460 -5.47 2.95 -12.31
C THR A 460 -4.74 1.92 -11.44
N ILE A 461 -5.23 0.68 -11.37
CA ILE A 461 -4.59 -0.40 -10.59
C ILE A 461 -3.28 -0.84 -11.25
N LYS A 462 -2.17 -0.32 -10.74
CA LYS A 462 -0.80 -0.61 -11.22
C LYS A 462 0.03 -1.43 -10.24
N VAL A 463 -0.47 -1.62 -9.03
CA VAL A 463 0.24 -2.28 -7.94
C VAL A 463 -0.66 -3.29 -7.26
N VAL A 464 -0.10 -4.42 -6.86
CA VAL A 464 -0.75 -5.38 -5.96
C VAL A 464 -0.01 -5.37 -4.63
N THR A 465 -0.73 -5.17 -3.54
CA THR A 465 -0.14 -5.11 -2.20
C THR A 465 -0.55 -6.35 -1.43
N ILE A 466 0.43 -7.04 -0.87
CA ILE A 466 0.21 -8.26 -0.09
C ILE A 466 0.58 -7.97 1.36
N LEU A 467 -0.36 -8.20 2.27
CA LEU A 467 -0.22 -7.96 3.70
C LEU A 467 0.07 -9.27 4.42
N GLY A 468 1.04 -9.26 5.33
CA GLY A 468 1.27 -10.36 6.27
C GLY A 468 2.65 -11.01 6.16
N LYS A 469 2.78 -12.16 6.84
CA LYS A 469 4.03 -12.91 6.89
C LYS A 469 4.08 -13.92 5.75
N HIS A 470 5.15 -13.86 4.95
CA HIS A 470 5.42 -14.86 3.93
C HIS A 470 6.80 -15.48 4.10
N ASP A 471 6.86 -16.79 3.94
CA ASP A 471 8.11 -17.52 3.92
C ASP A 471 8.94 -17.23 2.65
N ARG A 472 10.15 -17.81 2.58
CA ARG A 472 11.03 -17.64 1.42
C ARG A 472 10.47 -18.32 0.16
N THR A 473 9.77 -19.43 0.31
CA THR A 473 9.17 -20.20 -0.79
C THR A 473 8.12 -19.37 -1.52
N SER A 474 7.18 -18.80 -0.78
CA SER A 474 6.12 -17.93 -1.30
C SER A 474 6.68 -16.71 -2.03
N LEU A 475 7.74 -16.10 -1.51
CA LEU A 475 8.40 -14.98 -2.18
C LEU A 475 9.05 -15.37 -3.51
N ASN A 476 9.62 -16.57 -3.60
CA ASN A 476 10.24 -17.04 -4.84
C ASN A 476 9.17 -17.34 -5.90
N GLU A 477 8.06 -17.96 -5.51
CA GLU A 477 6.92 -18.18 -6.39
C GLU A 477 6.34 -16.85 -6.91
N MET A 478 6.19 -15.85 -6.04
CA MET A 478 5.78 -14.51 -6.46
C MET A 478 6.77 -13.88 -7.45
N LYS A 479 8.08 -14.05 -7.24
CA LYS A 479 9.10 -13.59 -8.19
C LYS A 479 8.99 -14.28 -9.55
N GLU A 480 8.70 -15.58 -9.58
CA GLU A 480 8.46 -16.30 -10.83
C GLU A 480 7.22 -15.78 -11.57
N LEU A 481 6.13 -15.51 -10.84
CA LEU A 481 4.92 -14.90 -11.40
C LEU A 481 5.21 -13.50 -11.99
N LEU A 482 6.10 -12.73 -11.38
CA LEU A 482 6.46 -11.39 -11.86
C LEU A 482 7.28 -11.39 -13.13
N GLY A 483 8.26 -12.29 -13.23
CA GLY A 483 9.00 -12.49 -14.48
C GLY A 483 8.06 -12.74 -15.67
N LYS A 484 6.89 -13.32 -15.39
CA LYS A 484 5.87 -13.63 -16.39
C LYS A 484 4.86 -12.51 -16.67
N TYR A 485 4.43 -11.75 -15.67
CA TYR A 485 3.30 -10.81 -15.80
C TYR A 485 3.68 -9.33 -15.73
N ARG A 486 4.92 -9.00 -15.37
CA ARG A 486 5.47 -7.62 -15.37
C ARG A 486 4.64 -6.59 -14.60
N GLN A 487 4.10 -6.99 -13.45
CA GLN A 487 3.40 -6.09 -12.53
C GLN A 487 4.31 -5.65 -11.37
N LYS A 488 3.87 -4.66 -10.59
CA LYS A 488 4.52 -4.33 -9.32
C LYS A 488 3.79 -4.99 -8.16
N ILE A 489 4.56 -5.64 -7.29
CA ILE A 489 4.05 -6.21 -6.06
C ILE A 489 4.76 -5.57 -4.87
N ILE A 490 3.99 -5.17 -3.88
CA ILE A 490 4.52 -4.70 -2.59
C ILE A 490 4.15 -5.72 -1.55
N VAL A 491 5.14 -6.22 -0.82
CA VAL A 491 4.92 -7.14 0.30
C VAL A 491 5.15 -6.36 1.59
N VAL A 492 4.07 -6.10 2.33
CA VAL A 492 4.10 -5.36 3.59
C VAL A 492 4.27 -6.34 4.74
N ARG A 493 5.34 -6.15 5.52
CA ARG A 493 5.69 -7.03 6.64
C ARG A 493 5.88 -6.21 7.91
N ASN A 494 5.19 -6.62 8.96
CA ASN A 494 5.47 -6.17 10.33
C ASN A 494 6.63 -7.00 10.90
N ILE A 495 7.74 -6.33 11.26
CA ILE A 495 8.89 -6.92 11.93
C ILE A 495 8.73 -6.73 13.44
N THR A 496 8.66 -7.83 14.18
CA THR A 496 8.65 -7.85 15.65
C THR A 496 9.98 -8.39 16.18
N GLY A 497 10.79 -7.59 16.89
CA GLY A 497 12.04 -8.04 17.55
C GLY A 497 13.21 -7.07 17.51
N SER A 498 14.37 -7.44 18.08
CA SER A 498 15.60 -6.62 18.08
C SER A 498 16.15 -6.49 16.65
N LEU A 499 16.15 -5.27 16.12
CA LEU A 499 16.50 -4.98 14.74
C LEU A 499 18.01 -4.87 14.55
N LEU A 500 18.51 -5.40 13.44
CA LEU A 500 19.66 -4.79 12.77
C LEU A 500 19.10 -3.68 11.88
N ASN A 501 19.64 -2.46 11.96
CA ASN A 501 19.18 -1.30 11.18
C ASN A 501 19.14 -1.55 9.65
N GLU A 502 19.80 -2.59 9.16
CA GLU A 502 19.80 -2.99 7.75
C GLU A 502 18.48 -3.62 7.28
N ASP A 503 17.60 -4.08 8.18
CA ASP A 503 16.33 -4.73 7.82
C ASP A 503 15.15 -3.75 7.61
N ILE A 504 15.25 -2.52 8.13
CA ILE A 504 14.21 -1.49 7.97
C ILE A 504 14.48 -0.74 6.67
N SER A 505 13.55 -0.86 5.71
CA SER A 505 13.78 -0.33 4.37
C SER A 505 13.63 1.20 4.32
N ASP A 506 12.62 1.71 5.03
CA ASP A 506 12.17 3.11 5.04
C ASP A 506 11.79 3.50 6.47
N ARG A 507 12.54 4.44 7.08
CA ARG A 507 12.24 4.96 8.43
C ARG A 507 11.48 6.27 8.28
N ILE A 508 10.33 6.37 8.95
CA ILE A 508 9.48 7.56 8.96
C ILE A 508 9.42 8.09 10.39
N VAL A 509 9.69 9.38 10.54
CA VAL A 509 9.79 10.06 11.84
C VAL A 509 8.66 11.05 12.02
N VAL A 510 8.36 11.44 13.26
CA VAL A 510 7.27 12.37 13.61
C VAL A 510 7.33 13.67 12.82
N ASN A 511 8.54 14.17 12.51
CA ASN A 511 8.73 15.37 11.69
C ASN A 511 8.23 15.23 10.23
N ASP A 512 8.04 14.01 9.75
CA ASP A 512 7.48 13.73 8.43
C ASP A 512 5.96 13.86 8.38
N LEU A 513 5.27 14.05 9.52
CA LEU A 513 3.83 14.32 9.53
C LEU A 513 3.48 15.63 8.81
N SER A 514 2.33 15.66 8.14
CA SER A 514 1.74 16.88 7.58
C SER A 514 1.52 17.92 8.67
N ASP A 515 1.60 19.21 8.34
CA ASP A 515 1.49 20.26 9.36
C ASP A 515 0.13 20.24 10.06
N LYS A 516 -0.93 19.87 9.32
CA LYS A 516 -2.25 19.62 9.87
C LYS A 516 -2.25 18.43 10.82
N ALA A 517 -1.76 17.26 10.37
CA ALA A 517 -1.69 16.06 11.21
C ALA A 517 -0.86 16.29 12.48
N SER A 518 0.27 17.00 12.36
CA SER A 518 1.11 17.38 13.50
C SER A 518 0.37 18.31 14.46
N THR A 519 -0.32 19.33 13.95
CA THR A 519 -1.12 20.24 14.78
C THR A 519 -2.25 19.49 15.47
N ASP A 520 -3.04 18.72 14.72
CA ASP A 520 -4.16 17.92 15.25
C ASP A 520 -3.67 16.92 16.31
N LEU A 521 -2.48 16.33 16.10
CA LEU A 521 -1.86 15.40 17.03
C LEU A 521 -1.42 16.07 18.34
N TYR A 522 -0.73 17.21 18.27
CA TYR A 522 -0.22 17.92 19.44
C TYR A 522 -1.27 18.82 20.11
N THR A 523 -2.41 19.07 19.47
CA THR A 523 -3.57 19.72 20.07
C THR A 523 -4.50 18.74 20.80
N GLN A 524 -4.29 17.43 20.67
CA GLN A 524 -4.99 16.46 21.53
C GLN A 524 -4.67 16.73 22.99
N ALA A 525 -5.68 16.58 23.85
CA ALA A 525 -5.56 16.77 25.30
C ALA A 525 -4.44 15.89 25.89
N GLU A 526 -3.87 16.37 26.98
CA GLU A 526 -2.80 15.72 27.74
C GLU A 526 -3.11 14.23 28.03
N ARG A 527 -2.07 13.39 28.09
CA ARG A 527 -2.20 11.95 28.26
C ARG A 527 -1.75 11.51 29.66
N PRO A 528 -2.50 10.63 30.35
CA PRO A 528 -2.05 10.03 31.59
C PRO A 528 -0.95 8.99 31.30
N ILE A 529 0.22 9.16 31.91
CA ILE A 529 1.38 8.28 31.79
C ILE A 529 1.95 8.08 33.20
N PHE A 530 2.07 6.84 33.67
CA PHE A 530 2.52 6.50 35.04
C PHE A 530 1.77 7.25 36.15
N GLY A 531 0.46 7.45 35.98
CA GLY A 531 -0.38 8.17 36.95
C GLY A 531 -0.20 9.70 36.97
N SER A 532 0.51 10.27 36.00
CA SER A 532 0.65 11.72 35.80
C SER A 532 0.27 12.12 34.38
N THR A 533 -0.47 13.21 34.24
CA THR A 533 -0.92 13.74 32.96
C THR A 533 0.16 14.63 32.34
N THR A 534 0.54 14.39 31.08
CA THR A 534 1.58 15.15 30.36
C THR A 534 1.18 15.46 28.93
N ALA A 535 1.67 16.58 28.40
CA ALA A 535 1.55 16.89 26.99
C ALA A 535 2.37 15.89 26.15
N LEU A 536 1.85 15.54 24.97
CA LEU A 536 2.54 14.62 24.04
C LEU A 536 3.88 15.20 23.55
N SER A 537 3.96 16.53 23.40
CA SER A 537 5.19 17.22 23.00
C SER A 537 6.31 17.13 24.03
N SER A 538 6.00 16.77 25.28
CA SER A 538 7.00 16.54 26.33
C SER A 538 7.58 15.13 26.32
N THR A 539 6.90 14.16 25.71
CA THR A 539 7.33 12.76 25.68
C THR A 539 7.76 12.28 24.29
N VAL A 540 7.21 12.87 23.23
CA VAL A 540 7.50 12.53 21.84
C VAL A 540 8.21 13.68 21.13
N GLU A 541 9.43 13.41 20.69
CA GLU A 541 10.24 14.32 19.89
C GLU A 541 9.94 14.18 18.39
N LYS A 542 10.29 15.23 17.63
CA LYS A 542 10.12 15.25 16.18
C LYS A 542 11.00 14.21 15.46
N SER A 543 12.13 13.84 16.06
CA SER A 543 13.07 12.82 15.54
C SER A 543 12.65 11.39 15.82
N ASP A 544 11.67 11.17 16.70
CA ASP A 544 11.21 9.82 17.03
C ASP A 544 10.57 9.17 15.81
N ASP A 545 10.67 7.84 15.72
CA ASP A 545 9.95 7.11 14.69
C ASP A 545 8.45 6.99 15.02
N PHE A 546 7.66 6.73 13.98
CA PHE A 546 6.21 6.54 14.12
C PHE A 546 5.86 5.36 15.03
N THR A 547 6.73 4.36 15.18
CA THR A 547 6.48 3.25 16.10
C THR A 547 6.49 3.73 17.55
N PHE A 548 7.44 4.59 17.92
CA PHE A 548 7.46 5.22 19.23
C PHE A 548 6.21 6.07 19.46
N LEU A 549 5.85 6.94 18.50
CA LEU A 549 4.64 7.76 18.60
C LEU A 549 3.37 6.91 18.81
N LEU A 550 3.19 5.85 18.02
CA LEU A 550 2.05 4.94 18.13
C LEU A 550 1.96 4.30 19.51
N ASN A 551 3.09 3.86 20.07
CA ASN A 551 3.11 3.24 21.39
C ASN A 551 2.79 4.23 22.53
N VAL A 552 2.97 5.54 22.32
CA VAL A 552 2.54 6.56 23.29
C VAL A 552 1.05 6.87 23.13
N LEU A 553 0.53 6.89 21.90
CA LEU A 553 -0.88 7.21 21.62
C LEU A 553 -1.83 6.04 21.93
N ASP A 554 -1.41 4.83 21.58
CA ASP A 554 -2.15 3.59 21.69
C ASP A 554 -1.19 2.43 22.08
N PRO A 555 -0.75 2.39 23.34
CA PRO A 555 0.17 1.35 23.82
C PRO A 555 -0.46 -0.03 23.70
N CYS A 556 0.34 -1.01 23.27
CA CYS A 556 -0.05 -2.42 23.25
C CYS A 556 -0.42 -2.92 24.65
N ASP A 557 -1.24 -3.97 24.78
CA ASP A 557 -1.76 -4.45 26.09
C ASP A 557 -0.69 -4.64 27.18
N GLN A 558 0.52 -5.08 26.80
CA GLN A 558 1.63 -5.24 27.74
C GLN A 558 2.15 -3.90 28.25
N LEU A 559 2.37 -2.94 27.34
CA LEU A 559 2.84 -1.60 27.66
C LEU A 559 1.74 -0.77 28.35
N ARG A 560 0.48 -0.96 27.94
CA ARG A 560 -0.69 -0.31 28.51
C ARG A 560 -0.87 -0.65 29.99
N LYS A 561 -0.67 -1.92 30.36
CA LYS A 561 -0.66 -2.37 31.78
C LYS A 561 0.40 -1.69 32.63
N ILE A 562 1.43 -1.11 32.02
CA ILE A 562 2.54 -0.45 32.71
C ILE A 562 2.33 1.06 32.71
N ILE A 563 2.07 1.65 31.53
CA ILE A 563 1.94 3.10 31.33
C ILE A 563 0.62 3.65 31.90
N ASP A 564 -0.51 2.99 31.67
CA ASP A 564 -1.81 3.46 32.16
C ASP A 564 -2.01 3.13 33.65
N ASN A 565 -1.01 2.51 34.27
CA ASN A 565 -1.10 2.02 35.63
C ASN A 565 -0.96 3.16 36.63
N ASN A 566 -2.09 3.76 37.04
CA ASN A 566 -2.09 4.69 38.17
C ASN A 566 -1.90 3.93 39.49
N LEU A 567 -0.63 3.75 39.88
CA LEU A 567 -0.25 3.04 41.09
C LEU A 567 -0.90 3.63 42.35
N ASN A 568 -1.08 4.95 42.40
CA ASN A 568 -1.70 5.63 43.54
C ASN A 568 -3.19 5.27 43.66
N GLU A 569 -3.91 5.29 42.53
CA GLU A 569 -5.32 4.86 42.48
C GLU A 569 -5.50 3.39 42.85
N MET A 570 -4.67 2.50 42.30
CA MET A 570 -4.72 1.07 42.64
C MET A 570 -4.44 0.81 44.12
N ASN A 571 -3.40 1.45 44.66
CA ASN A 571 -3.05 1.31 46.06
C ASN A 571 -4.19 1.82 46.96
N TYR A 572 -4.82 2.95 46.64
CA TYR A 572 -5.97 3.44 47.39
C TYR A 572 -7.19 2.52 47.27
N LYS A 573 -7.54 2.06 46.07
CA LYS A 573 -8.62 1.08 45.87
C LYS A 573 -8.43 -0.19 46.71
N SER A 574 -7.19 -0.63 46.91
CA SER A 574 -6.87 -1.80 47.75
C SER A 574 -7.11 -1.58 49.24
N ILE A 575 -7.15 -0.33 49.70
CA ILE A 575 -7.38 0.02 51.11
C ILE A 575 -8.72 0.72 51.38
N LYS A 576 -9.47 1.06 50.33
CA LYS A 576 -10.64 1.96 50.40
C LYS A 576 -11.68 1.49 51.42
N CYS A 577 -11.99 0.20 51.48
CA CYS A 577 -13.02 -0.34 52.37
C CYS A 577 -12.68 -0.34 53.86
N TRP A 578 -11.43 -0.03 54.22
CA TRP A 578 -10.97 0.06 55.62
C TRP A 578 -10.14 1.32 55.88
N TYR A 579 -10.22 2.31 54.98
CA TYR A 579 -9.61 3.61 55.20
C TYR A 579 -10.49 4.46 56.13
N VAL A 580 -9.87 5.10 57.11
CA VAL A 580 -10.53 6.04 58.02
C VAL A 580 -10.01 7.44 57.70
N PRO A 581 -10.87 8.38 57.26
CA PRO A 581 -10.51 9.78 57.01
C PRO A 581 -9.89 10.45 58.24
N ARG A 582 -9.06 11.47 58.00
CA ARG A 582 -8.28 12.12 59.06
C ARG A 582 -8.32 13.63 58.93
N HIS A 583 -8.38 14.29 60.08
CA HIS A 583 -8.20 15.74 60.16
C HIS A 583 -6.72 16.08 60.36
N ILE A 584 -6.25 17.07 59.61
CA ILE A 584 -4.90 17.62 59.72
C ILE A 584 -5.00 18.90 60.55
N ILE A 585 -4.23 18.98 61.63
CA ILE A 585 -4.17 20.17 62.49
C ILE A 585 -2.80 20.84 62.28
N PRO A 586 -2.73 22.09 61.77
CA PRO A 586 -1.48 22.84 61.67
C PRO A 586 -0.79 23.00 63.04
N HIS A 587 0.54 22.89 63.08
CA HIS A 587 1.31 23.02 64.32
C HIS A 587 1.07 24.37 65.01
N GLU A 588 0.89 25.45 64.25
CA GLU A 588 0.63 26.80 64.76
C GLU A 588 -0.68 26.87 65.58
N GLN A 589 -1.62 25.96 65.32
CA GLN A 589 -2.90 25.87 66.05
C GLN A 589 -2.81 24.99 67.30
N LEU A 590 -1.77 24.16 67.46
CA LEU A 590 -1.56 23.35 68.67
C LEU A 590 -1.22 24.22 69.89
N GLU A 591 -0.56 25.37 69.71
CA GLU A 591 -0.25 26.29 70.82
C GLU A 591 -1.52 26.87 71.46
N LEU A 592 -2.60 27.06 70.69
CA LEU A 592 -3.90 27.51 71.20
C LEU A 592 -4.68 26.42 71.97
N TYR A 593 -4.41 25.14 71.69
CA TYR A 593 -4.99 24.01 72.43
C TYR A 593 -4.21 23.65 73.71
N SER A 594 -2.99 24.18 73.88
CA SER A 594 -2.15 23.91 75.05
C SER A 594 -2.62 24.61 76.34
N GLU A 595 -3.59 25.54 76.26
CA GLU A 595 -4.24 26.14 77.44
C GLU A 595 -5.36 25.26 78.03
N TRP A 596 -5.73 24.14 77.37
CA TRP A 596 -6.55 23.11 77.99
C TRP A 596 -5.63 22.16 78.77
N SER A 597 -5.34 22.60 79.99
CA SER A 597 -4.72 21.92 81.12
C SER A 597 -4.47 20.41 80.99
N VAL A 598 -3.25 20.04 81.39
CA VAL A 598 -2.66 18.72 81.68
C VAL A 598 -3.47 17.87 82.70
N GLU A 599 -4.72 18.19 83.01
CA GLU A 599 -5.57 17.45 83.95
C GLU A 599 -6.57 16.47 83.30
N SER A 600 -6.67 16.39 81.96
CA SER A 600 -7.68 15.51 81.31
C SER A 600 -7.15 14.21 80.70
N PHE A 601 -5.85 13.91 80.80
CA PHE A 601 -5.30 12.65 80.24
C PHE A 601 -5.60 11.42 81.12
N GLU A 602 -5.96 11.61 82.40
CA GLU A 602 -6.41 10.50 83.27
C GLU A 602 -7.94 10.27 83.21
N GLU A 603 -8.75 11.27 82.81
CA GLU A 603 -10.21 11.10 82.65
C GLU A 603 -10.64 10.48 81.30
N TYR A 604 -9.74 10.38 80.32
CA TYR A 604 -10.01 9.61 79.09
C TYR A 604 -9.85 8.09 79.24
N SER A 605 -9.34 7.62 80.39
CA SER A 605 -9.29 6.18 80.71
C SER A 605 -10.61 5.61 81.24
N SER A 606 -11.62 6.46 81.46
CA SER A 606 -12.95 6.09 81.97
C SER A 606 -14.11 6.50 81.05
N ILE A 607 -13.87 6.69 79.76
CA ILE A 607 -14.99 6.81 78.80
C ILE A 607 -15.54 5.41 78.53
N ASP A 608 -16.74 5.16 79.04
CA ASP A 608 -17.63 4.08 78.64
C ASP A 608 -17.60 3.91 77.10
N TYR A 609 -17.37 2.68 76.66
CA TYR A 609 -17.28 2.27 75.26
C TYR A 609 -18.59 2.41 74.45
N ASP A 610 -19.58 3.16 74.94
CA ASP A 610 -20.93 3.31 74.36
C ASP A 610 -21.31 4.77 74.07
N SER A 611 -20.45 5.52 73.35
CA SER A 611 -20.88 6.78 72.72
C SER A 611 -20.80 6.70 71.17
N PRO A 612 -21.94 6.45 70.50
CA PRO A 612 -22.10 6.49 69.03
C PRO A 612 -21.71 7.80 68.29
N PRO A 613 -21.71 9.02 68.89
CA PRO A 613 -21.60 10.25 68.09
C PRO A 613 -20.25 10.47 67.41
N CYS A 614 -19.15 9.91 67.94
CA CYS A 614 -17.81 10.11 67.37
C CYS A 614 -17.56 9.19 66.17
N ILE A 615 -18.09 7.97 66.22
CA ILE A 615 -18.04 7.01 65.10
C ILE A 615 -19.01 7.47 64.00
N GLU A 616 -20.22 7.91 64.35
CA GLU A 616 -21.15 8.48 63.37
C GLU A 616 -20.62 9.76 62.73
N LYS A 617 -19.93 10.66 63.46
CA LYS A 617 -19.26 11.83 62.88
C LYS A 617 -18.08 11.46 61.97
N ALA A 618 -17.28 10.44 62.33
CA ALA A 618 -16.18 9.97 61.49
C ALA A 618 -16.67 9.23 60.24
N LEU A 619 -17.83 8.56 60.31
CA LEU A 619 -18.51 7.91 59.18
C LEU A 619 -19.32 8.92 58.34
N ALA A 620 -19.75 10.04 58.91
CA ALA A 620 -20.46 11.13 58.24
C ALA A 620 -19.54 12.23 57.70
N ALA A 621 -18.25 12.21 58.03
CA ALA A 621 -17.26 13.09 57.43
C ALA A 621 -17.09 12.71 55.95
N ASN A 622 -17.49 13.61 55.05
CA ASN A 622 -17.23 13.46 53.62
C ASN A 622 -15.72 13.30 53.36
N ASP A 623 -15.39 12.57 52.29
CA ASP A 623 -14.04 12.36 51.75
C ASP A 623 -13.29 13.67 51.36
N GLU A 624 -13.79 14.86 51.73
CA GLU A 624 -13.51 16.15 51.07
C GLU A 624 -12.30 16.94 51.63
N GLU A 625 -11.72 16.59 52.78
CA GLU A 625 -10.52 17.30 53.31
C GLU A 625 -9.32 16.36 53.49
N CYS A 626 -8.75 15.89 52.39
CA CYS A 626 -7.56 15.03 52.38
C CYS A 626 -6.25 15.73 51.99
N ILE A 627 -6.26 17.01 51.64
CA ILE A 627 -5.07 17.74 51.15
C ILE A 627 -4.61 18.73 52.24
N PRO A 628 -3.31 18.86 52.51
CA PRO A 628 -2.82 19.83 53.49
C PRO A 628 -3.24 21.26 53.10
N PRO A 629 -3.75 22.07 54.04
CA PRO A 629 -4.28 23.41 53.74
C PRO A 629 -3.25 24.32 53.06
N ASP A 630 -1.97 24.18 53.42
CA ASP A 630 -0.87 24.97 52.87
C ASP A 630 -0.25 24.38 51.58
N PHE A 631 -0.74 23.24 51.09
CA PHE A 631 -0.19 22.61 49.88
C PHE A 631 -0.34 23.49 48.63
N GLN A 632 -1.29 24.43 48.66
CA GLN A 632 -1.54 25.40 47.58
C GLN A 632 -0.65 26.65 47.67
N ASP A 633 -0.02 26.91 48.82
CA ASP A 633 0.78 28.12 49.03
C ASP A 633 2.24 27.88 48.58
N ILE A 634 2.54 28.33 47.35
CA ILE A 634 3.87 28.19 46.72
C ILE A 634 4.96 28.98 47.48
N GLY A 635 4.58 29.86 48.44
CA GLY A 635 5.48 30.65 49.27
C GLY A 635 5.88 30.01 50.62
N ARG A 636 5.15 29.01 51.12
CA ARG A 636 5.52 28.24 52.32
C ARG A 636 6.45 27.07 51.92
N GLY A 637 7.38 26.70 52.80
CA GLY A 637 8.51 25.81 52.48
C GLY A 637 8.15 24.48 51.81
N LYS A 638 9.10 23.90 51.06
CA LYS A 638 8.91 22.66 50.25
C LYS A 638 8.65 21.38 51.06
N VAL A 639 8.88 21.40 52.37
CA VAL A 639 8.88 20.20 53.21
C VAL A 639 7.71 20.23 54.20
N PHE A 640 6.84 19.23 54.12
CA PHE A 640 5.69 19.04 55.03
C PHE A 640 5.97 17.87 55.96
N ILE A 641 5.85 18.10 57.26
CA ILE A 641 6.18 17.10 58.28
C ILE A 641 4.95 16.77 59.09
N PHE A 642 4.55 15.50 59.04
CA PHE A 642 3.40 14.97 59.74
C PHE A 642 3.86 14.23 60.98
N LEU A 643 3.40 14.68 62.14
CA LEU A 643 3.69 14.07 63.43
C LEU A 643 2.55 13.16 63.83
N ASN A 644 2.86 11.89 64.09
CA ASN A 644 1.85 10.95 64.54
C ASN A 644 2.45 9.76 65.29
N ASP A 645 1.71 9.23 66.26
CA ASP A 645 2.12 8.09 67.07
C ASP A 645 2.14 6.78 66.27
N ALA A 646 2.86 5.79 66.80
CA ALA A 646 2.91 4.45 66.22
C ALA A 646 1.52 3.78 66.27
N GLY A 647 1.18 3.01 65.23
CA GLY A 647 -0.11 2.28 65.17
C GLY A 647 -1.31 3.10 64.67
N PHE A 648 -1.21 4.43 64.60
CA PHE A 648 -2.27 5.29 64.08
C PHE A 648 -2.26 5.33 62.55
N GLY A 649 -2.37 4.21 61.83
CA GLY A 649 -2.63 4.12 60.37
C GLY A 649 -1.92 5.12 59.41
N LYS A 650 -0.66 5.49 59.67
CA LYS A 650 0.12 6.41 58.82
C LYS A 650 0.16 5.95 57.36
N SER A 651 0.40 4.65 57.16
CA SER A 651 0.53 4.05 55.83
C SER A 651 -0.71 4.21 54.96
N THR A 652 -1.90 4.04 55.55
CA THR A 652 -3.18 4.15 54.85
C THR A 652 -3.50 5.60 54.53
N TYR A 653 -3.21 6.53 55.44
CA TYR A 653 -3.31 7.96 55.17
C TYR A 653 -2.44 8.41 53.99
N PHE A 654 -1.16 8.04 53.95
CA PHE A 654 -0.28 8.45 52.85
C PHE A 654 -0.61 7.79 51.51
N THR A 655 -1.19 6.60 51.52
CA THR A 655 -1.78 6.02 50.32
C THR A 655 -2.98 6.83 49.83
N SER A 656 -3.89 7.22 50.73
CA SER A 656 -5.02 8.08 50.40
C SER A 656 -4.55 9.45 49.89
N LEU A 657 -3.62 10.09 50.59
CA LEU A 657 -3.06 11.39 50.22
C LEU A 657 -2.42 11.36 48.83
N ALA A 658 -1.64 10.33 48.50
CA ALA A 658 -1.03 10.19 47.18
C ALA A 658 -2.09 10.16 46.06
N TYR A 659 -3.19 9.43 46.29
CA TYR A 659 -4.32 9.38 45.36
C TYR A 659 -5.06 10.73 45.28
N CYS A 660 -5.39 11.35 46.42
CA CYS A 660 -6.05 12.65 46.46
C CYS A 660 -5.23 13.73 45.73
N LEU A 661 -3.91 13.77 45.93
CA LEU A 661 -3.02 14.70 45.22
C LEU A 661 -3.01 14.44 43.71
N SER A 662 -3.07 13.17 43.27
CA SER A 662 -3.13 12.82 41.85
C SER A 662 -4.46 13.22 41.18
N ILE A 663 -5.56 13.30 41.94
CA ILE A 663 -6.84 13.83 41.44
C ILE A 663 -6.85 15.35 41.44
N PHE A 664 -6.29 15.95 42.50
CA PHE A 664 -6.28 17.39 42.70
C PHE A 664 -5.55 18.14 41.60
N ASP A 665 -4.35 17.69 41.25
CA ASP A 665 -3.59 18.20 40.12
C ASP A 665 -3.01 17.00 39.35
N PRO A 666 -3.72 16.53 38.30
CA PRO A 666 -3.29 15.37 37.51
C PRO A 666 -1.92 15.57 36.85
N SER A 667 -1.45 16.81 36.69
CA SER A 667 -0.12 17.09 36.11
C SER A 667 1.04 16.77 37.06
N LEU A 668 0.75 16.58 38.36
CA LEU A 668 1.75 16.22 39.36
C LEU A 668 2.24 14.79 39.17
N TYR A 669 3.54 14.58 39.43
CA TYR A 669 4.13 13.26 39.48
C TYR A 669 4.36 12.86 40.93
N ILE A 670 3.36 12.16 41.49
CA ILE A 670 3.31 11.78 42.90
C ILE A 670 3.98 10.43 43.09
N ILE A 671 5.14 10.42 43.76
CA ILE A 671 5.89 9.20 44.04
C ILE A 671 5.94 8.95 45.55
N LYS A 672 5.45 7.77 45.97
CA LYS A 672 5.52 7.30 47.35
C LYS A 672 6.72 6.38 47.54
N PHE A 673 7.66 6.80 48.37
CA PHE A 673 8.79 6.00 48.83
C PHE A 673 8.51 5.42 50.21
N ILE A 674 8.67 4.12 50.34
CA ILE A 674 8.69 3.42 51.64
C ILE A 674 10.16 3.22 52.00
N ALA A 675 10.69 4.04 52.91
CA ALA A 675 12.13 4.10 53.20
C ALA A 675 12.73 2.72 53.55
N MET A 676 12.00 1.87 54.29
CA MET A 676 12.44 0.50 54.56
C MET A 676 12.73 -0.31 53.29
N GLU A 677 11.98 -0.10 52.20
CA GLU A 677 12.12 -0.81 50.92
C GLU A 677 13.43 -0.49 50.18
N PHE A 678 14.10 0.60 50.57
CA PHE A 678 15.36 1.05 49.96
C PHE A 678 16.57 0.85 50.89
N SER A 679 16.47 -0.02 51.90
CA SER A 679 17.55 -0.25 52.88
C SER A 679 18.87 -0.70 52.24
N THR A 680 18.80 -1.53 51.19
CA THR A 680 19.98 -1.96 50.42
C THR A 680 20.60 -0.78 49.67
N ASP A 681 19.78 0.09 49.11
CA ASP A 681 20.22 1.24 48.33
C ASP A 681 20.83 2.34 49.24
N PHE A 682 20.30 2.53 50.46
CA PHE A 682 20.94 3.38 51.47
C PHE A 682 22.28 2.84 51.96
N LYS A 683 22.45 1.51 52.02
CA LYS A 683 23.75 0.90 52.33
C LYS A 683 24.79 1.27 51.27
N LEU A 684 24.44 1.14 50.00
CA LEU A 684 25.32 1.52 48.88
C LEU A 684 25.63 3.02 48.89
N LEU A 685 24.64 3.86 49.22
CA LEU A 685 24.83 5.30 49.31
C LEU A 685 25.84 5.68 50.41
N LYS A 686 25.80 5.00 51.56
CA LYS A 686 26.75 5.20 52.68
C LYS A 686 28.21 5.01 52.26
N GLU A 687 28.45 4.19 51.25
CA GLU A 687 29.78 3.85 50.73
C GLU A 687 30.23 4.82 49.60
N SER A 688 29.42 5.82 49.23
CA SER A 688 29.66 6.71 48.09
C SER A 688 29.56 8.21 48.45
N ASN A 689 30.50 9.02 47.98
CA ASN A 689 30.39 10.49 48.06
C ASN A 689 29.61 11.03 46.85
N VAL A 690 28.36 11.42 47.11
CA VAL A 690 27.52 12.16 46.16
C VAL A 690 27.64 13.65 46.50
N GLU A 691 28.17 14.50 45.61
CA GLU A 691 28.41 15.92 45.91
C GLU A 691 27.88 16.90 44.85
N ASN A 692 27.47 16.42 43.67
CA ASN A 692 26.98 17.27 42.56
C ASN A 692 25.51 16.94 42.24
N ASP A 693 24.71 17.97 41.97
CA ASP A 693 23.30 17.92 41.56
C ASP A 693 22.99 16.85 40.51
N THR A 694 23.86 16.68 39.51
CA THR A 694 23.67 15.63 38.49
C THR A 694 23.63 14.25 39.12
N ARG A 695 24.50 13.95 40.09
CA ARG A 695 24.49 12.65 40.77
C ARG A 695 23.27 12.49 41.67
N ILE A 696 22.80 13.57 42.31
CA ILE A 696 21.62 13.56 43.17
C ILE A 696 20.35 13.32 42.33
N VAL A 697 20.22 13.97 41.18
CA VAL A 697 19.13 13.76 40.23
C VAL A 697 19.13 12.33 39.68
N ARG A 698 20.30 11.79 39.34
CA ARG A 698 20.44 10.38 38.92
C ARG A 698 19.98 9.43 40.01
N LEU A 699 20.32 9.71 41.26
CA LEU A 699 19.89 8.92 42.41
C LEU A 699 18.37 8.98 42.60
N LEU A 700 17.78 10.18 42.48
CA LEU A 700 16.34 10.37 42.56
C LEU A 700 15.62 9.55 41.48
N TYR A 701 16.06 9.65 40.22
CA TYR A 701 15.50 8.87 39.12
C TYR A 701 15.56 7.36 39.40
N ARG A 702 16.69 6.84 39.90
CA ARG A 702 16.82 5.41 40.25
C ARG A 702 15.77 4.97 41.26
N TYR A 703 15.51 5.78 42.28
CA TYR A 703 14.50 5.45 43.30
C TYR A 703 13.08 5.49 42.73
N ILE A 704 12.77 6.46 41.87
CA ILE A 704 11.50 6.51 41.14
C ILE A 704 11.33 5.26 40.27
N HIS A 705 12.35 4.91 39.47
CA HIS A 705 12.33 3.75 38.61
C HIS A 705 12.08 2.45 39.41
N LEU A 706 12.77 2.27 40.53
CA LEU A 706 12.56 1.10 41.40
C LEU A 706 11.15 1.09 42.00
N ALA A 707 10.63 2.24 42.43
CA ALA A 707 9.26 2.34 42.97
C ALA A 707 8.18 1.97 41.94
N LEU A 708 8.42 2.23 40.65
CA LEU A 708 7.48 1.92 39.57
C LEU A 708 7.57 0.46 39.09
N PHE A 709 8.79 -0.09 38.97
CA PHE A 709 9.01 -1.37 38.30
C PHE A 709 9.27 -2.56 39.22
N VAL A 710 9.41 -2.34 40.54
CA VAL A 710 9.65 -3.40 41.52
C VAL A 710 8.50 -3.46 42.53
N PRO A 711 7.59 -4.44 42.43
CA PRO A 711 6.56 -4.66 43.45
C PRO A 711 7.20 -5.04 44.78
N SER A 712 7.02 -4.22 45.82
CA SER A 712 7.57 -4.43 47.17
C SER A 712 9.04 -4.86 47.15
N ILE A 713 9.96 -3.90 47.00
CA ILE A 713 11.39 -4.12 46.75
C ILE A 713 12.01 -5.16 47.71
N ASN A 714 11.66 -5.09 49.00
CA ASN A 714 12.18 -6.00 50.03
C ASN A 714 11.65 -7.45 49.97
N LYS A 715 10.57 -7.70 49.23
CA LYS A 715 9.96 -9.03 49.06
C LYS A 715 10.33 -9.68 47.73
N SER A 716 10.99 -8.95 46.85
CA SER A 716 11.41 -9.41 45.53
C SER A 716 12.76 -10.13 45.58
N ASP A 717 12.98 -11.07 44.65
CA ASP A 717 14.27 -11.77 44.51
C ASP A 717 15.41 -10.78 44.21
N ILE A 718 16.48 -10.86 44.99
CA ILE A 718 17.64 -9.95 44.93
C ILE A 718 18.21 -9.91 43.52
N LYS A 719 18.36 -11.07 42.85
CA LYS A 719 18.91 -11.12 41.48
C LYS A 719 18.05 -10.37 40.47
N LYS A 720 16.73 -10.51 40.59
CA LYS A 720 15.76 -9.81 39.73
C LYS A 720 15.79 -8.30 39.98
N THR A 721 15.83 -7.89 41.24
CA THR A 721 15.90 -6.47 41.62
C THR A 721 17.22 -5.84 41.18
N ASP A 722 18.35 -6.55 41.27
CA ASP A 722 19.65 -6.06 40.82
C ASP A 722 19.71 -5.82 39.31
N THR A 723 19.02 -6.66 38.52
CA THR A 723 18.92 -6.44 37.06
C THR A 723 18.18 -5.13 36.75
N ILE A 724 17.14 -4.81 37.54
CA ILE A 724 16.38 -3.56 37.41
C ILE A 724 17.20 -2.37 37.93
N ARG A 725 18.03 -2.54 38.96
CA ARG A 725 18.98 -1.51 39.41
C ARG A 725 20.00 -1.16 38.33
N GLU A 726 20.60 -2.17 37.68
CA GLU A 726 21.54 -1.96 36.58
C GLU A 726 20.87 -1.20 35.41
N GLU A 727 19.61 -1.52 35.12
CA GLU A 727 18.82 -0.82 34.09
C GLU A 727 18.52 0.63 34.48
N ALA A 728 18.12 0.87 35.73
CA ALA A 728 17.90 2.21 36.26
C ALA A 728 19.20 3.04 36.22
N ASP A 729 20.34 2.42 36.53
CA ASP A 729 21.66 3.05 36.45
C ASP A 729 22.03 3.41 35.00
N ARG A 730 21.74 2.52 34.05
CA ARG A 730 21.94 2.77 32.62
C ARG A 730 21.13 3.97 32.15
N CYS A 731 19.85 4.03 32.50
CA CYS A 731 18.97 5.14 32.14
C CYS A 731 19.40 6.45 32.83
N ALA A 732 19.68 6.41 34.14
CA ALA A 732 20.12 7.58 34.90
C ALA A 732 21.40 8.20 34.31
N ASN A 733 22.32 7.39 33.82
CA ASN A 733 23.58 7.87 33.25
C ASN A 733 23.42 8.73 31.99
N LEU A 734 22.23 8.71 31.36
CA LEU A 734 21.88 9.59 30.25
C LEU A 734 21.45 11.00 30.69
N LEU A 735 21.20 11.20 31.98
CA LEU A 735 20.74 12.46 32.54
C LEU A 735 21.91 13.33 32.98
N THR A 736 21.85 14.61 32.66
CA THR A 736 22.77 15.64 33.15
C THR A 736 21.97 16.85 33.64
N VAL A 737 22.50 17.59 34.61
CA VAL A 737 21.86 18.83 35.07
C VAL A 737 22.62 20.03 34.52
N SER A 738 21.90 20.93 33.85
CA SER A 738 22.40 22.19 33.32
C SER A 738 21.42 23.30 33.66
N SER A 739 21.90 24.34 34.34
CA SER A 739 21.09 25.51 34.74
C SER A 739 19.79 25.14 35.49
N GLY A 740 19.88 24.23 36.47
CA GLY A 740 18.75 23.77 37.27
C GLY A 740 17.79 22.80 36.55
N LYS A 741 17.98 22.56 35.25
CA LYS A 741 17.15 21.67 34.44
C LYS A 741 17.90 20.38 34.10
N ILE A 742 17.16 19.30 33.96
CA ILE A 742 17.66 18.05 33.43
C ILE A 742 17.75 18.16 31.90
N VAL A 743 18.83 17.63 31.34
CA VAL A 743 19.08 17.45 29.91
C VAL A 743 19.37 15.97 29.66
N LEU A 744 18.67 15.39 28.69
CA LEU A 744 18.81 14.00 28.29
C LEU A 744 19.77 13.87 27.10
N ASP A 745 20.70 12.90 27.16
CA ASP A 745 21.55 12.52 26.03
C ASP A 745 20.77 11.67 25.02
N GLU A 746 19.98 12.34 24.16
CA GLU A 746 19.14 11.72 23.13
C GLU A 746 19.95 10.86 22.14
N SER A 747 21.24 11.13 21.95
CA SER A 747 22.09 10.33 21.06
C SER A 747 22.25 8.88 21.52
N LYS A 748 22.18 8.65 22.84
CA LYS A 748 22.28 7.34 23.48
C LYS A 748 20.94 6.80 23.96
N ALA A 749 19.95 7.66 24.17
CA ALA A 749 18.61 7.29 24.61
C ALA A 749 17.90 6.33 23.64
N ASN A 750 18.23 6.39 22.35
CA ASN A 750 17.72 5.49 21.31
C ASN A 750 18.03 3.99 21.52
N MET A 751 18.94 3.65 22.45
CA MET A 751 19.26 2.26 22.79
C MET A 751 18.38 1.69 23.92
N LEU A 752 17.55 2.52 24.55
CA LEU A 752 16.64 2.10 25.61
C LEU A 752 15.40 1.40 25.05
N SER A 753 14.75 0.57 25.86
CA SER A 753 13.42 0.09 25.52
C SER A 753 12.40 1.24 25.57
N MET A 754 11.33 1.13 24.79
CA MET A 754 10.31 2.19 24.65
C MET A 754 9.73 2.61 26.00
N GLU A 755 9.38 1.64 26.86
CA GLU A 755 8.86 1.89 28.20
C GLU A 755 9.79 2.78 29.04
N LYS A 756 11.10 2.50 29.00
CA LYS A 756 12.09 3.26 29.78
C LYS A 756 12.34 4.63 29.20
N LEU A 757 12.33 4.77 27.88
CA LEU A 757 12.45 6.08 27.25
C LEU A 757 11.24 6.99 27.58
N ILE A 758 10.02 6.42 27.58
CA ILE A 758 8.79 7.14 27.97
C ILE A 758 8.89 7.58 29.45
N GLU A 759 9.29 6.69 30.35
CA GLU A 759 9.46 7.01 31.77
C GLU A 759 10.54 8.07 32.01
N LEU A 760 11.66 7.99 31.30
CA LEU A 760 12.78 8.93 31.38
C LEU A 760 12.37 10.34 30.91
N ARG A 761 11.64 10.44 29.79
CA ARG A 761 11.13 11.73 29.28
C ARG A 761 9.99 12.29 30.13
N LEU A 762 9.16 11.44 30.73
CA LEU A 762 8.20 11.88 31.74
C LEU A 762 8.93 12.47 32.96
N PHE A 763 9.95 11.80 33.48
CA PHE A 763 10.74 12.32 34.60
C PHE A 763 11.39 13.67 34.28
N LEU A 764 11.98 13.80 33.07
CA LEU A 764 12.53 15.04 32.53
C LEU A 764 11.50 16.17 32.54
N ASP A 765 10.32 15.94 31.96
CA ASP A 765 9.22 16.91 31.91
C ASP A 765 8.80 17.36 33.32
N LYS A 766 8.54 16.39 34.20
CA LYS A 766 8.01 16.66 35.53
C LYS A 766 9.01 17.34 36.44
N PHE A 767 10.29 16.99 36.32
CA PHE A 767 11.34 17.69 37.04
C PHE A 767 11.49 19.13 36.55
N ASN A 768 11.60 19.33 35.23
CA ASN A 768 11.87 20.64 34.65
C ASN A 768 10.71 21.65 34.85
N HIS A 769 9.49 21.16 35.06
CA HIS A 769 8.32 21.97 35.38
C HIS A 769 7.99 22.03 36.88
N GLN A 770 8.86 21.51 37.76
CA GLN A 770 8.67 21.51 39.21
C GLN A 770 7.35 20.83 39.63
N LYS A 771 7.07 19.65 39.07
CA LYS A 771 5.83 18.89 39.26
C LYS A 771 6.03 17.59 40.04
N ILE A 772 7.23 17.28 40.53
CA ILE A 772 7.48 16.08 41.31
C ILE A 772 7.11 16.31 42.77
N VAL A 773 6.32 15.39 43.34
CA VAL A 773 5.98 15.35 44.77
C VAL A 773 6.46 14.03 45.34
N LEU A 774 7.25 14.10 46.40
CA LEU A 774 7.77 12.92 47.08
C LEU A 774 7.04 12.71 48.40
N ILE A 775 6.48 11.52 48.58
CA ILE A 775 5.92 11.07 49.84
C ILE A 775 6.90 10.08 50.47
N LEU A 776 7.43 10.42 51.64
CA LEU A 776 8.41 9.62 52.38
C LEU A 776 7.73 8.97 53.58
N HIS A 777 7.53 7.67 53.51
CA HIS A 777 6.88 6.86 54.53
C HIS A 777 7.84 5.77 55.07
N GLY A 778 7.62 5.28 56.30
CA GLY A 778 8.39 4.20 56.91
C GLY A 778 9.80 4.61 57.36
N PHE A 779 10.04 5.92 57.53
CA PHE A 779 11.33 6.43 57.99
C PHE A 779 11.62 6.04 59.45
N ASP A 780 10.60 6.11 60.31
CA ASP A 780 10.65 5.66 61.70
C ASP A 780 11.05 4.18 61.82
N GLU A 781 10.62 3.36 60.87
CA GLU A 781 10.87 1.92 60.77
C GLU A 781 12.21 1.56 60.08
N THR A 782 12.94 2.55 59.55
CA THR A 782 14.25 2.32 58.93
C THR A 782 15.30 1.93 59.98
N ALA A 783 16.21 1.00 59.65
CA ALA A 783 17.23 0.55 60.60
C ALA A 783 18.11 1.72 61.10
N PRO A 784 18.48 1.77 62.40
CA PRO A 784 19.16 2.92 63.01
C PRO A 784 20.42 3.39 62.26
N TRP A 785 21.23 2.45 61.76
CA TRP A 785 22.49 2.71 61.03
C TRP A 785 22.33 3.29 59.62
N TYR A 786 21.10 3.37 59.10
CA TYR A 786 20.78 4.00 57.81
C TYR A 786 19.94 5.28 57.94
N LYS A 787 19.41 5.61 59.13
CA LYS A 787 18.57 6.81 59.34
C LYS A 787 19.29 8.10 58.93
N ASP A 788 20.54 8.28 59.35
CA ASP A 788 21.34 9.46 58.99
C ASP A 788 21.61 9.55 57.48
N VAL A 789 21.82 8.40 56.82
CA VAL A 789 22.10 8.33 55.38
C VAL A 789 20.84 8.65 54.58
N ALA A 790 19.70 8.09 54.99
CA ALA A 790 18.39 8.35 54.39
C ALA A 790 17.99 9.83 54.55
N LEU A 791 18.17 10.42 55.74
CA LEU A 791 17.89 11.85 55.95
C LEU A 791 18.79 12.75 55.11
N LYS A 792 20.09 12.48 55.05
CA LYS A 792 21.01 13.23 54.17
C LYS A 792 20.60 13.12 52.70
N CYS A 793 20.10 11.96 52.27
CA CYS A 793 19.58 11.77 50.92
C CYS A 793 18.32 12.61 50.68
N PHE A 794 17.35 12.54 51.58
CA PHE A 794 16.09 13.27 51.46
C PHE A 794 16.26 14.79 51.58
N ALA A 795 17.16 15.26 52.45
CA ALA A 795 17.57 16.67 52.51
C ALA A 795 18.16 17.15 51.18
N ARG A 796 18.93 16.30 50.49
CA ARG A 796 19.43 16.64 49.16
C ARG A 796 18.33 16.69 48.11
N PHE A 797 17.31 15.84 48.21
CA PHE A 797 16.15 15.92 47.33
C PHE A 797 15.32 17.19 47.57
N SER A 798 15.15 17.66 48.81
CA SER A 798 14.40 18.89 49.08
C SER A 798 15.04 20.14 48.48
N HIS A 799 16.37 20.14 48.29
CA HIS A 799 17.09 21.23 47.62
C HIS A 799 17.01 21.21 46.10
N LEU A 800 16.52 20.13 45.48
CA LEU A 800 16.36 20.09 44.03
C LEU A 800 15.22 21.00 43.59
N GLU A 801 15.47 21.84 42.59
CA GLU A 801 14.46 22.77 42.06
C GLU A 801 13.22 22.04 41.54
N GLY A 802 13.42 20.90 40.86
CA GLY A 802 12.34 20.11 40.28
C GLY A 802 11.41 19.40 41.26
N ILE A 803 11.75 19.36 42.56
CA ILE A 803 10.86 18.89 43.61
C ILE A 803 9.94 20.03 44.03
N ARG A 804 8.63 19.86 43.83
CA ARG A 804 7.58 20.78 44.28
C ARG A 804 7.42 20.69 45.79
N SER A 805 7.25 19.47 46.29
CA SER A 805 6.96 19.22 47.70
C SER A 805 7.48 17.86 48.15
N LEU A 806 7.88 17.79 49.41
CA LEU A 806 8.36 16.58 50.06
C LEU A 806 7.58 16.41 51.37
N LEU A 807 6.82 15.31 51.47
CA LEU A 807 5.95 15.02 52.60
C LEU A 807 6.56 13.88 53.42
N VAL A 808 6.82 14.11 54.71
CA VAL A 808 7.49 13.16 55.61
C VAL A 808 6.62 12.84 56.80
N VAL A 809 6.66 11.59 57.27
CA VAL A 809 6.08 11.21 58.56
C VAL A 809 7.13 10.90 59.59
N VAL A 810 6.94 11.42 60.79
CA VAL A 810 7.83 11.21 61.92
C VAL A 810 7.02 10.90 63.18
N VAL A 811 7.49 9.98 64.01
CA VAL A 811 6.91 9.71 65.34
C VAL A 811 7.40 10.78 66.30
N VAL A 812 6.52 11.27 67.19
CA VAL A 812 6.75 12.39 68.12
C VAL A 812 8.09 12.28 68.89
N PHE A 813 8.55 11.07 69.20
CA PHE A 813 9.84 10.82 69.86
C PHE A 813 11.11 11.13 69.03
N VAL A 814 10.98 11.42 67.73
CA VAL A 814 12.10 11.68 66.78
C VAL A 814 12.17 13.17 66.38
N TYR A 815 11.38 14.04 67.01
CA TYR A 815 11.26 15.47 66.71
C TYR A 815 12.61 16.23 66.69
N PHE A 816 13.59 15.80 67.49
CA PHE A 816 14.94 16.40 67.51
C PHE A 816 15.77 16.20 66.22
N MET A 817 15.45 15.23 65.34
CA MET A 817 16.17 15.02 64.07
C MET A 817 15.65 15.88 62.90
N VAL A 818 14.45 16.45 63.03
CA VAL A 818 13.75 17.14 61.94
C VAL A 818 14.33 18.53 61.64
N HIS A 819 15.02 19.16 62.59
CA HIS A 819 15.75 20.41 62.38
C HIS A 819 16.83 20.37 61.29
N PHE A 820 17.14 19.18 60.76
CA PHE A 820 18.10 18.98 59.67
C PHE A 820 17.48 19.07 58.26
N LEU A 821 16.14 19.05 58.15
CA LEU A 821 15.39 19.09 56.88
C LEU A 821 14.82 20.47 56.55
N GLN A 822 14.70 21.35 57.54
CA GLN A 822 14.43 22.79 57.40
C GLN A 822 15.74 23.53 57.18
#